data_AF-A0A8K0D3X7-F1
#
_entry.id   AF-A0A8K0D3X7-F1
#
_cell.length_a   1.000
_cell.length_b   1.000
_cell.length_c   1.000
_cell.angle_alpha   90.00
_cell.angle_beta   90.00
_cell.angle_gamma   90.00
#
_symmetry.space_group_name_H-M   'P 1'
#
loop_
_entity.id
_entity.type
_entity.pdbx_description
1 polymer ?
#
loop_
_entity_poly.entity_id
_entity_poly.type
_entity_poly.pdbx_seq_one_letter_code
_entity_poly.pdbx_strand_id
1 'polypeptide(L)'
;MAISVEEEFISNFHNLNGITIGERRKSLFLLLNKTKQTLELNDTKIDFSFLCPQTALEESFKVEAMIYFRKNLELLDVLKSGNPVLSKRILKTKWFIKGVFETMSGEELVNTVLSELSYNIKLKLLNILGLYLKDANIAEEFFEIVKQNYGIHLATKLLVACSANVIMKTIEMYKIEITPRQLLIIIKRYPDITEKIFEKLNSANIIATKYKYVFEYLARNDSRLFLRLKEKYKPILCLGSKSTNKFILKEKESFLKYPRKYCGFLKKRRISKCVVNDFDEFYVNFFPKSLDNFDKYLDDYLYLLKHFKSNEEKLNYLLKTFKKVNGSELWEYPIFIKPKLIEMMSPDDRMIWMEKYTRPEHISEEEWISFMRIEKSLPLLKERISSASKRKARIIVGFLIKTCKLNNEDNISLLEVLKYFIKEHRNNHIDVKQSFMHMLDKHFDFRKFGNEHWKIINELIPLATANNELLFHISFREKYIHYCFENGLPIIEPEWYRKDSCRFGICKDNPEYEKKFLMISLEIIPKVHKDKNELEQAYMYYLESLINFNKGQPDSNKIYLFISDDAIECLVTCLKNGRNYLAASIAETFIRFDIKKCEETQILQSLFEHPHYHNQMKVFNWLIKSQPLFICSHLELIINNFLNMSALPELNIYWFKYMDHLDILPKITKICLDVLNLQHESASKKRMALIFLSVILEPKHFISLVSKHFEIIEDTLKTCLKNTSNPLVNLDLVQKLCRDKKLKLAQNSLDLISKTQLLID
;
A
#
# COMPACT_ATOMS: atom_id res chain seq x y z
N MET A 1 40.78 -33.61 31.23
CA MET A 1 39.71 -32.90 31.95
C MET A 1 38.53 -32.77 31.01
N ALA A 2 37.35 -33.24 31.40
CA ALA A 2 36.14 -33.01 30.60
C ALA A 2 35.78 -31.52 30.68
N ILE A 3 35.74 -30.84 29.52
CA ILE A 3 35.28 -29.45 29.40
C ILE A 3 33.82 -29.42 29.88
N SER A 4 33.48 -28.45 30.74
CA SER A 4 32.09 -28.34 31.21
C SER A 4 31.15 -27.96 30.06
N VAL A 5 29.87 -28.35 30.13
CA VAL A 5 28.86 -28.01 29.10
C VAL A 5 28.76 -26.49 28.89
N GLU A 6 29.02 -25.72 29.95
CA GLU A 6 29.04 -24.26 29.93
C GLU A 6 30.26 -23.69 29.20
N GLU A 7 31.46 -24.23 29.45
CA GLU A 7 32.69 -23.87 28.73
C GLU A 7 32.60 -24.20 27.23
N GLU A 8 32.02 -25.37 26.89
CA GLU A 8 31.78 -25.76 25.49
C GLU A 8 30.78 -24.78 24.82
N PHE A 9 29.72 -24.39 25.52
CA PHE A 9 28.75 -23.42 25.00
C PHE A 9 29.37 -22.05 24.76
N ILE A 10 30.10 -21.51 25.74
CA ILE A 10 30.75 -20.19 25.65
C ILE A 10 31.75 -20.16 24.48
N SER A 11 32.60 -21.19 24.38
CA SER A 11 33.57 -21.29 23.28
C SER A 11 32.88 -21.33 21.90
N ASN A 12 31.81 -22.13 21.75
CA ASN A 12 31.06 -22.20 20.50
C ASN A 12 30.26 -20.93 20.19
N PHE A 13 29.83 -20.19 21.22
CA PHE A 13 29.09 -18.94 21.05
C PHE A 13 29.97 -17.82 20.46
N HIS A 14 31.23 -17.71 20.90
CA HIS A 14 32.16 -16.74 20.30
C HIS A 14 32.57 -17.12 18.87
N ASN A 15 32.50 -18.42 18.54
CA ASN A 15 32.91 -18.96 17.23
C ASN A 15 31.72 -19.30 16.30
N LEU A 16 30.63 -18.52 16.34
CA LEU A 16 29.47 -18.74 15.47
C LEU A 16 29.77 -18.49 13.99
N ASN A 17 29.80 -19.57 13.21
CA ASN A 17 30.04 -19.57 11.76
C ASN A 17 28.98 -18.80 10.96
N GLY A 18 29.42 -18.13 9.89
CA GLY A 18 28.57 -17.47 8.89
C GLY A 18 29.09 -16.08 8.51
N ILE A 19 28.88 -15.69 7.26
CA ILE A 19 29.25 -14.36 6.74
C ILE A 19 28.10 -13.38 7.01
N THR A 20 26.86 -13.83 6.79
CA THR A 20 25.66 -13.01 7.01
C THR A 20 25.15 -13.12 8.45
N ILE A 21 24.45 -12.08 8.93
CA ILE A 21 23.77 -12.11 10.23
C ILE A 21 22.74 -13.26 10.27
N GLY A 22 22.12 -13.59 9.13
CA GLY A 22 21.17 -14.70 9.01
C GLY A 22 21.83 -16.07 9.21
N GLU A 23 22.99 -16.30 8.60
CA GLU A 23 23.78 -17.52 8.78
C GLU A 23 24.26 -17.67 10.22
N ARG A 24 24.87 -16.62 10.80
CA ARG A 24 25.34 -16.66 12.19
C ARG A 24 24.19 -16.90 13.17
N ARG A 25 23.01 -16.32 12.93
CA ARG A 25 21.80 -16.61 13.72
C ARG A 25 21.34 -18.07 13.55
N LYS A 26 21.42 -18.64 12.34
CA LYS A 26 21.10 -20.06 12.12
C LYS A 26 22.07 -20.96 12.90
N SER A 27 23.37 -20.64 12.87
CA SER A 27 24.39 -21.32 13.68
C SER A 27 24.10 -21.22 15.18
N LEU A 28 23.67 -20.03 15.66
CA LEU A 28 23.24 -19.85 17.05
C LEU A 28 22.06 -20.77 17.40
N PHE A 29 21.02 -20.82 16.56
CA PHE A 29 19.87 -21.70 16.85
C PHE A 29 20.23 -23.19 16.88
N LEU A 30 21.17 -23.63 16.04
CA LEU A 30 21.70 -24.99 16.09
C LEU A 30 22.44 -25.25 17.40
N LEU A 31 23.29 -24.30 17.83
CA LEU A 31 23.99 -24.35 19.11
C LEU A 31 22.99 -24.42 20.28
N LEU A 32 22.02 -23.51 20.33
CA LEU A 32 21.00 -23.46 21.39
C LEU A 32 20.22 -24.78 21.51
N ASN A 33 19.84 -25.38 20.37
CA ASN A 33 19.13 -26.67 20.37
C ASN A 33 20.02 -27.82 20.88
N LYS A 34 21.29 -27.90 20.43
CA LYS A 34 22.25 -28.90 20.91
C LYS A 34 22.43 -28.77 22.43
N THR A 35 22.70 -27.55 22.88
CA THR A 35 22.92 -27.24 24.30
C THR A 35 21.69 -27.55 25.15
N LYS A 36 20.47 -27.23 24.69
CA LYS A 36 19.25 -27.55 25.43
C LYS A 36 19.08 -29.05 25.67
N GLN A 37 19.34 -29.87 24.64
CA GLN A 37 19.29 -31.34 24.78
C GLN A 37 20.31 -31.84 25.81
N THR A 38 21.53 -31.28 25.80
CA THR A 38 22.58 -31.65 26.76
C THR A 38 22.23 -31.22 28.20
N LEU A 39 21.63 -30.05 28.40
CA LEU A 39 21.21 -29.58 29.72
C LEU A 39 20.06 -30.41 30.31
N GLU A 40 19.09 -30.83 29.48
CA GLU A 40 17.99 -31.70 29.90
C GLU A 40 18.48 -33.09 30.33
N LEU A 41 19.56 -33.59 29.71
CA LEU A 41 20.17 -34.89 30.07
C LEU A 41 21.01 -34.82 31.36
N ASN A 42 21.60 -33.66 31.66
CA ASN A 42 22.57 -33.51 32.75
C ASN A 42 22.02 -32.75 33.97
N ASP A 43 20.75 -32.31 33.96
CA ASP A 43 20.09 -31.46 34.98
C ASP A 43 20.93 -30.22 35.39
N THR A 44 21.59 -29.60 34.40
CA THR A 44 22.46 -28.43 34.59
C THR A 44 21.80 -27.15 34.08
N LYS A 45 22.18 -26.00 34.66
CA LYS A 45 21.72 -24.67 34.22
C LYS A 45 22.91 -23.88 33.68
N ILE A 46 22.69 -23.13 32.61
CA ILE A 46 23.65 -22.15 32.11
C ILE A 46 23.49 -20.85 32.87
N ASP A 47 24.59 -20.29 33.34
CA ASP A 47 24.66 -18.92 33.82
C ASP A 47 25.20 -18.00 32.71
N PHE A 48 24.32 -17.15 32.18
CA PHE A 48 24.71 -16.20 31.14
C PHE A 48 25.55 -15.04 31.67
N SER A 49 25.79 -14.94 32.99
CA SER A 49 26.70 -13.95 33.57
C SER A 49 28.13 -14.13 33.05
N PHE A 50 28.58 -15.38 32.86
CA PHE A 50 29.91 -15.73 32.33
C PHE A 50 30.06 -15.49 30.83
N LEU A 51 28.95 -15.38 30.10
CA LEU A 51 28.99 -15.09 28.66
C LEU A 51 29.25 -13.59 28.45
N CYS A 52 30.49 -13.20 28.20
CA CYS A 52 30.89 -11.80 27.96
C CYS A 52 30.91 -11.47 26.46
N PRO A 53 29.85 -10.86 25.89
CA PRO A 53 29.81 -10.58 24.45
C PRO A 53 30.91 -9.60 24.06
N GLN A 54 31.63 -9.90 22.97
CA GLN A 54 32.72 -9.05 22.49
C GLN A 54 32.24 -8.02 21.47
N THR A 55 31.11 -8.28 20.82
CA THR A 55 30.54 -7.45 19.76
C THR A 55 29.08 -7.12 20.02
N ALA A 56 28.56 -6.05 19.40
CA ALA A 56 27.14 -5.72 19.50
C ALA A 56 26.22 -6.81 18.90
N LEU A 57 26.72 -7.60 17.94
CA LEU A 57 25.99 -8.75 17.40
C LEU A 57 25.92 -9.88 18.43
N GLU A 58 27.04 -10.18 19.10
CA GLU A 58 27.06 -11.16 20.20
C GLU A 58 26.18 -10.72 21.36
N GLU A 59 26.14 -9.43 21.70
CA GLU A 59 25.23 -8.90 22.71
C GLU A 59 23.76 -9.15 22.31
N SER A 60 23.47 -8.93 21.03
CA SER A 60 22.19 -9.31 20.41
C SER A 60 21.88 -10.80 20.58
N PHE A 61 22.85 -11.67 20.33
CA PHE A 61 22.71 -13.13 20.38
C PHE A 61 22.60 -13.66 21.80
N LYS A 62 23.29 -13.06 22.77
CA LYS A 62 23.14 -13.36 24.20
C LYS A 62 21.70 -13.12 24.64
N VAL A 63 21.09 -12.01 24.21
CA VAL A 63 19.67 -11.75 24.47
C VAL A 63 18.75 -12.75 23.76
N GLU A 64 19.08 -13.19 22.54
CA GLU A 64 18.31 -14.25 21.85
C GLU A 64 18.40 -15.59 22.61
N ALA A 65 19.57 -15.94 23.16
CA ALA A 65 19.77 -17.11 24.00
C ALA A 65 18.98 -17.01 25.32
N MET A 66 19.05 -15.88 26.02
CA MET A 66 18.26 -15.63 27.24
C MET A 66 16.75 -15.73 27.00
N ILE A 67 16.27 -15.23 25.85
CA ILE A 67 14.86 -15.39 25.43
C ILE A 67 14.54 -16.86 25.17
N TYR A 68 15.44 -17.60 24.53
CA TYR A 68 15.25 -19.03 24.24
C TYR A 68 15.14 -19.86 25.53
N PHE A 69 16.01 -19.60 26.52
CA PHE A 69 16.04 -20.31 27.81
C PHE A 69 15.17 -19.69 28.91
N ARG A 70 14.38 -18.65 28.59
CA ARG A 70 13.43 -18.00 29.49
C ARG A 70 13.99 -17.37 30.77
N LYS A 71 15.13 -16.68 30.69
CA LYS A 71 15.81 -16.06 31.83
C LYS A 71 15.20 -14.72 32.24
N ASN A 72 14.14 -14.74 33.04
CA ASN A 72 13.36 -13.55 33.40
C ASN A 72 14.17 -12.40 34.04
N LEU A 73 14.93 -12.68 35.12
CA LEU A 73 15.67 -11.64 35.85
C LEU A 73 16.78 -11.01 34.99
N GLU A 74 17.58 -11.86 34.32
CA GLU A 74 18.63 -11.41 33.41
C GLU A 74 18.06 -10.54 32.26
N LEU A 75 16.90 -10.91 31.70
CA LEU A 75 16.23 -10.10 30.68
C LEU A 75 15.69 -8.78 31.23
N LEU A 76 15.30 -8.72 32.50
CA LEU A 76 14.88 -7.48 33.15
C LEU A 76 16.08 -6.53 33.32
N ASP A 77 17.25 -7.04 33.70
CA ASP A 77 18.48 -6.25 33.82
C ASP A 77 18.93 -5.72 32.46
N VAL A 78 18.86 -6.55 31.41
CA VAL A 78 19.13 -6.08 30.04
C VAL A 78 18.11 -5.04 29.60
N LEU A 79 16.83 -5.17 29.98
CA LEU A 79 15.82 -4.16 29.67
C LEU A 79 16.17 -2.81 30.34
N LYS A 80 16.58 -2.84 31.61
CA LYS A 80 17.00 -1.70 32.42
C LYS A 80 18.22 -0.96 31.88
N SER A 81 19.13 -1.66 31.21
CA SER A 81 20.29 -1.04 30.53
C SER A 81 19.91 0.05 29.51
N GLY A 82 18.65 0.09 29.07
CA GLY A 82 18.14 1.16 28.21
C GLY A 82 18.55 1.04 26.74
N ASN A 83 19.19 -0.06 26.32
CA ASN A 83 19.56 -0.28 24.92
C ASN A 83 18.30 -0.45 24.03
N PRO A 84 17.95 0.52 23.16
CA PRO A 84 16.66 0.52 22.46
C PRO A 84 16.46 -0.66 21.51
N VAL A 85 17.55 -1.24 20.99
CA VAL A 85 17.49 -2.37 20.06
C VAL A 85 17.20 -3.66 20.82
N LEU A 86 17.91 -3.90 21.92
CA LEU A 86 17.70 -5.06 22.79
C LEU A 86 16.33 -4.99 23.48
N SER A 87 15.96 -3.85 24.06
CA SER A 87 14.63 -3.65 24.68
C SER A 87 13.50 -3.94 23.69
N LYS A 88 13.62 -3.54 22.41
CA LYS A 88 12.61 -3.83 21.39
C LYS A 88 12.45 -5.34 21.13
N ARG A 89 13.54 -6.11 21.25
CA ARG A 89 13.49 -7.57 21.11
C ARG A 89 12.84 -8.21 22.34
N ILE A 90 13.24 -7.81 23.54
CA ILE A 90 12.70 -8.31 24.81
C ILE A 90 11.20 -8.03 24.92
N LEU A 91 10.77 -6.79 24.66
CA LEU A 91 9.37 -6.40 24.82
C LEU A 91 8.40 -7.09 23.84
N LYS A 92 8.90 -7.71 22.75
CA LYS A 92 8.05 -8.54 21.86
C LYS A 92 7.69 -9.90 22.46
N THR A 93 8.36 -10.29 23.54
CA THR A 93 8.28 -11.61 24.12
C THR A 93 7.15 -11.68 25.15
N LYS A 94 5.98 -12.18 24.73
CA LYS A 94 4.76 -12.21 25.57
C LYS A 94 4.94 -12.96 26.90
N TRP A 95 5.66 -14.08 26.90
CA TRP A 95 5.84 -14.89 28.13
C TRP A 95 6.70 -14.16 29.17
N PHE A 96 7.71 -13.37 28.73
CA PHE A 96 8.54 -12.56 29.61
C PHE A 96 7.71 -11.47 30.29
N ILE A 97 6.90 -10.75 29.51
CA ILE A 97 6.02 -9.70 30.04
C ILE A 97 5.09 -10.25 31.12
N LYS A 98 4.56 -11.45 30.92
CA LYS A 98 3.69 -12.11 31.90
C LYS A 98 4.46 -12.58 33.12
N GLY A 99 5.56 -13.30 32.90
CA GLY A 99 6.34 -13.92 33.98
C GLY A 99 7.02 -12.94 34.92
N VAL A 100 7.32 -11.71 34.49
CA VAL A 100 7.94 -10.68 35.34
C VAL A 100 6.90 -9.73 35.93
N PHE A 101 6.00 -9.20 35.11
CA PHE A 101 5.16 -8.07 35.53
C PHE A 101 3.79 -8.49 36.11
N GLU A 102 3.35 -9.74 35.97
CA GLU A 102 2.14 -10.22 36.67
C GLU A 102 2.42 -10.54 38.16
N THR A 103 3.69 -10.58 38.59
CA THR A 103 4.09 -10.85 39.99
C THR A 103 4.71 -9.65 40.69
N MET A 104 4.88 -8.52 39.98
CA MET A 104 5.55 -7.30 40.45
C MET A 104 4.52 -6.30 40.98
N SER A 105 4.83 -5.57 42.06
CA SER A 105 3.97 -4.48 42.55
C SER A 105 4.13 -3.21 41.71
N GLY A 106 3.17 -2.29 41.79
CA GLY A 106 3.24 -1.04 41.03
C GLY A 106 4.34 -0.10 41.55
N GLU A 107 4.66 -0.15 42.84
CA GLU A 107 5.81 0.56 43.40
C GLU A 107 7.13 0.00 42.87
N GLU A 108 7.27 -1.32 42.84
CA GLU A 108 8.45 -1.98 42.29
C GLU A 108 8.62 -1.64 40.81
N LEU A 109 7.53 -1.65 40.03
CA LEU A 109 7.55 -1.22 38.63
C LEU A 109 8.08 0.21 38.48
N VAL A 110 7.60 1.17 39.27
CA VAL A 110 8.01 2.58 39.13
C VAL A 110 9.43 2.82 39.62
N ASN A 111 9.76 2.29 40.79
CA ASN A 111 10.99 2.61 41.52
C ASN A 111 12.19 1.82 41.03
N THR A 112 11.99 0.58 40.55
CA THR A 112 13.09 -0.30 40.14
C THR A 112 13.21 -0.48 38.63
N VAL A 113 12.10 -0.38 37.88
CA VAL A 113 12.11 -0.61 36.43
C VAL A 113 11.98 0.69 35.67
N LEU A 114 10.89 1.43 35.87
CA LEU A 114 10.67 2.65 35.09
C LEU A 114 11.71 3.71 35.42
N SER A 115 12.11 3.91 36.68
CA SER A 115 13.15 4.88 37.07
C SER A 115 14.42 4.78 36.22
N GLU A 116 14.86 3.57 35.86
CA GLU A 116 16.07 3.29 35.08
C GLU A 116 15.85 3.38 33.55
N LEU A 117 14.59 3.37 33.09
CA LEU A 117 14.27 3.36 31.67
C LEU A 117 14.17 4.76 31.05
N SER A 118 14.67 4.89 29.83
CA SER A 118 14.40 6.08 29.01
C SER A 118 12.90 6.23 28.72
N TYR A 119 12.42 7.47 28.56
CA TYR A 119 11.01 7.79 28.26
C TYR A 119 10.42 6.96 27.12
N ASN A 120 11.18 6.74 26.06
CA ASN A 120 10.73 5.98 24.89
C ASN A 120 10.52 4.50 25.21
N ILE A 121 11.35 3.92 26.07
CA ILE A 121 11.22 2.53 26.50
C ILE A 121 10.08 2.41 27.51
N LYS A 122 9.93 3.36 28.44
CA LYS A 122 8.74 3.47 29.32
C LYS A 122 7.45 3.41 28.51
N LEU A 123 7.33 4.28 27.49
CA LEU A 123 6.14 4.35 26.66
C LEU A 123 5.86 3.04 25.90
N LYS A 124 6.91 2.36 25.39
CA LYS A 124 6.77 1.06 24.72
C LYS A 124 6.36 -0.04 25.69
N LEU A 125 7.03 -0.12 26.85
CA LEU A 125 6.74 -1.09 27.90
C LEU A 125 5.30 -0.94 28.39
N LEU A 126 4.87 0.28 28.76
CA LEU A 126 3.51 0.54 29.23
C LEU A 126 2.43 0.19 28.18
N ASN A 127 2.68 0.49 26.90
CA ASN A 127 1.76 0.06 25.83
C ASN A 127 1.66 -1.47 25.73
N ILE A 128 2.77 -2.17 25.91
CA ILE A 128 2.84 -3.64 25.82
C ILE A 128 2.21 -4.29 27.05
N LEU A 129 2.43 -3.72 28.24
CA LEU A 129 1.74 -4.10 29.46
C LEU A 129 0.23 -3.96 29.29
N GLY A 130 -0.25 -2.83 28.78
CA GLY A 130 -1.68 -2.65 28.46
C GLY A 130 -2.25 -3.72 27.52
N LEU A 131 -1.44 -4.31 26.64
CA LEU A 131 -1.88 -5.36 25.73
C LEU A 131 -1.87 -6.77 26.34
N TYR A 132 -1.00 -7.04 27.31
CA TYR A 132 -0.73 -8.40 27.78
C TYR A 132 -1.11 -8.69 29.23
N LEU A 133 -1.26 -7.66 30.06
CA LEU A 133 -1.77 -7.80 31.43
C LEU A 133 -3.23 -8.25 31.39
N LYS A 134 -3.49 -9.38 32.06
CA LYS A 134 -4.84 -9.95 32.16
C LYS A 134 -5.56 -9.51 33.43
N ASP A 135 -4.85 -9.40 34.54
CA ASP A 135 -5.44 -8.99 35.81
C ASP A 135 -5.73 -7.48 35.80
N ALA A 136 -7.00 -7.13 36.05
CA ALA A 136 -7.43 -5.73 36.09
C ALA A 136 -6.93 -5.02 37.36
N ASN A 137 -6.78 -5.73 38.48
CA ASN A 137 -6.34 -5.15 39.75
C ASN A 137 -4.88 -4.70 39.65
N ILE A 138 -4.01 -5.58 39.11
CA ILE A 138 -2.59 -5.25 38.86
C ILE A 138 -2.49 -4.09 37.86
N ALA A 139 -3.28 -4.13 36.79
CA ALA A 139 -3.28 -3.06 35.80
C ALA A 139 -3.73 -1.71 36.38
N GLU A 140 -4.69 -1.71 37.31
CA GLU A 140 -5.16 -0.52 38.02
C GLU A 140 -4.13 0.02 39.02
N GLU A 141 -3.49 -0.86 39.78
CA GLU A 141 -2.37 -0.48 40.64
C GLU A 141 -1.25 0.19 39.83
N PHE A 142 -0.84 -0.44 38.73
CA PHE A 142 0.16 0.14 37.83
C PHE A 142 -0.32 1.47 37.24
N PHE A 143 -1.60 1.56 36.85
CA PHE A 143 -2.17 2.78 36.29
C PHE A 143 -2.11 3.93 37.29
N GLU A 144 -2.52 3.71 38.54
CA GLU A 144 -2.55 4.74 39.58
C GLU A 144 -1.14 5.20 39.96
N ILE A 145 -0.21 4.28 40.20
CA ILE A 145 1.17 4.63 40.58
C ILE A 145 1.90 5.32 39.42
N VAL A 146 1.72 4.87 38.18
CA VAL A 146 2.28 5.56 37.00
C VAL A 146 1.65 6.93 36.79
N LYS A 147 0.34 7.08 37.03
CA LYS A 147 -0.35 8.37 36.94
C LYS A 147 0.20 9.38 37.96
N GLN A 148 0.44 8.93 39.19
CA GLN A 148 1.01 9.76 40.26
C GLN A 148 2.43 10.22 39.93
N ASN A 149 3.29 9.32 39.45
CA ASN A 149 4.72 9.61 39.24
C ASN A 149 5.06 10.23 37.87
N TYR A 150 4.33 9.87 36.82
CA TYR A 150 4.66 10.25 35.44
C TYR A 150 3.52 10.94 34.68
N GLY A 151 2.38 11.15 35.35
CA GLY A 151 1.22 11.84 34.79
C GLY A 151 0.32 10.98 33.91
N ILE A 152 -0.88 11.52 33.65
CA ILE A 152 -1.95 10.82 32.96
C ILE A 152 -1.56 10.36 31.55
N HIS A 153 -0.72 11.12 30.83
CA HIS A 153 -0.33 10.78 29.47
C HIS A 153 0.36 9.41 29.37
N LEU A 154 1.22 9.05 30.33
CA LEU A 154 1.87 7.74 30.36
C LEU A 154 0.92 6.66 30.87
N ALA A 155 0.17 6.96 31.94
CA ALA A 155 -0.78 6.04 32.53
C ALA A 155 -1.83 5.56 31.52
N THR A 156 -2.28 6.43 30.60
CA THR A 156 -3.27 6.06 29.55
C THR A 156 -2.85 4.90 28.65
N LYS A 157 -1.56 4.53 28.61
CA LYS A 157 -1.10 3.37 27.83
C LYS A 157 -1.52 2.04 28.48
N LEU A 158 -1.72 2.04 29.79
CA LEU A 158 -2.23 0.89 30.57
C LEU A 158 -3.75 0.81 30.60
N LEU A 159 -4.45 1.89 30.28
CA LEU A 159 -5.90 2.03 30.47
C LEU A 159 -6.73 0.87 29.88
N VAL A 160 -6.29 0.28 28.76
CA VAL A 160 -6.97 -0.85 28.10
C VAL A 160 -6.94 -2.16 28.90
N ALA A 161 -6.08 -2.26 29.91
CA ALA A 161 -5.96 -3.43 30.79
C ALA A 161 -6.75 -3.30 32.10
N CYS A 162 -7.14 -2.09 32.49
CA CYS A 162 -7.91 -1.80 33.70
C CYS A 162 -9.38 -2.26 33.58
N SER A 163 -10.13 -2.22 34.68
CA SER A 163 -11.57 -2.51 34.67
C SER A 163 -12.38 -1.46 33.89
N ALA A 164 -13.59 -1.87 33.51
CA ALA A 164 -14.56 -0.98 32.87
C ALA A 164 -14.83 0.31 33.68
N ASN A 165 -14.85 0.22 35.02
CA ASN A 165 -15.12 1.37 35.89
C ASN A 165 -13.98 2.40 35.82
N VAL A 166 -12.74 1.94 35.95
CA VAL A 166 -11.56 2.82 35.85
C VAL A 166 -11.44 3.43 34.46
N ILE A 167 -11.69 2.64 33.41
CA ILE A 167 -11.71 3.14 32.02
C ILE A 167 -12.70 4.31 31.89
N MET A 168 -13.95 4.12 32.29
CA MET A 168 -14.99 5.14 32.16
C MET A 168 -14.68 6.39 33.00
N LYS A 169 -14.33 6.22 34.27
CA LYS A 169 -13.97 7.33 35.16
C LYS A 169 -12.83 8.16 34.60
N THR A 170 -11.82 7.49 34.04
CA THR A 170 -10.64 8.15 33.48
C THR A 170 -10.98 8.94 32.21
N ILE A 171 -11.79 8.38 31.30
CA ILE A 171 -12.27 9.08 30.10
C ILE A 171 -13.03 10.35 30.49
N GLU A 172 -13.93 10.25 31.47
CA GLU A 172 -14.76 11.36 31.92
C GLU A 172 -13.95 12.47 32.59
N MET A 173 -13.08 12.09 33.52
CA MET A 173 -12.34 13.05 34.34
C MET A 173 -11.26 13.81 33.57
N TYR A 174 -10.56 13.13 32.66
CA TYR A 174 -9.40 13.70 31.96
C TYR A 174 -9.64 14.00 30.48
N LYS A 175 -10.85 13.77 29.95
CA LYS A 175 -11.22 13.99 28.53
C LYS A 175 -10.22 13.34 27.57
N ILE A 176 -9.75 12.14 27.90
CA ILE A 176 -8.73 11.44 27.10
C ILE A 176 -9.31 10.99 25.77
N GLU A 177 -8.60 11.30 24.69
CA GLU A 177 -8.91 10.77 23.38
C GLU A 177 -8.39 9.32 23.23
N ILE A 178 -9.30 8.34 23.25
CA ILE A 178 -8.94 6.93 23.06
C ILE A 178 -8.59 6.68 21.60
N THR A 179 -7.40 6.11 21.34
CA THR A 179 -7.04 5.72 19.98
C THR A 179 -7.95 4.59 19.46
N PRO A 180 -8.24 4.52 18.16
CA PRO A 180 -9.08 3.46 17.61
C PRO A 180 -8.61 2.04 17.97
N ARG A 181 -7.30 1.84 18.20
CA ARG A 181 -6.73 0.52 18.53
C ARG A 181 -7.02 0.18 19.98
N GLN A 182 -6.87 1.14 20.87
CA GLN A 182 -7.25 0.99 22.27
C GLN A 182 -8.75 0.74 22.40
N LEU A 183 -9.59 1.50 21.68
CA LEU A 183 -11.04 1.31 21.69
C LEU A 183 -11.43 -0.09 21.24
N LEU A 184 -10.83 -0.61 20.18
CA LEU A 184 -11.09 -1.97 19.71
C LEU A 184 -10.75 -3.03 20.77
N ILE A 185 -9.67 -2.83 21.54
CA ILE A 185 -9.29 -3.76 22.62
C ILE A 185 -10.30 -3.67 23.77
N ILE A 186 -10.68 -2.46 24.16
CA ILE A 186 -11.67 -2.22 25.22
C ILE A 186 -13.01 -2.87 24.86
N ILE A 187 -13.55 -2.63 23.65
CA ILE A 187 -14.82 -3.19 23.20
C ILE A 187 -14.80 -4.72 23.16
N LYS A 188 -13.66 -5.32 22.80
CA LYS A 188 -13.49 -6.79 22.81
C LYS A 188 -13.55 -7.38 24.21
N ARG A 189 -13.09 -6.63 25.22
CA ARG A 189 -13.00 -7.07 26.61
C ARG A 189 -14.26 -6.72 27.41
N TYR A 190 -14.82 -5.55 27.16
CA TYR A 190 -15.96 -4.97 27.87
C TYR A 190 -16.99 -4.44 26.84
N PRO A 191 -17.74 -5.33 26.17
CA PRO A 191 -18.72 -4.92 25.16
C PRO A 191 -19.79 -3.97 25.72
N ASP A 192 -20.19 -4.13 26.99
CA ASP A 192 -21.31 -3.42 27.60
C ASP A 192 -21.08 -1.90 27.76
N ILE A 193 -19.81 -1.46 27.87
CA ILE A 193 -19.49 -0.03 28.00
C ILE A 193 -19.30 0.66 26.65
N THR A 194 -19.36 -0.07 25.53
CA THR A 194 -19.06 0.45 24.19
C THR A 194 -19.89 1.68 23.86
N GLU A 195 -21.21 1.61 24.06
CA GLU A 195 -22.14 2.70 23.74
C GLU A 195 -21.80 3.96 24.55
N LYS A 196 -21.57 3.81 25.86
CA LYS A 196 -21.17 4.89 26.76
C LYS A 196 -19.86 5.54 26.35
N ILE A 197 -18.87 4.76 25.87
CA ILE A 197 -17.61 5.33 25.38
C ILE A 197 -17.85 6.21 24.15
N PHE A 198 -18.65 5.75 23.18
CA PHE A 198 -18.96 6.55 21.99
C PHE A 198 -19.69 7.85 22.33
N GLU A 199 -20.53 7.86 23.36
CA GLU A 199 -21.18 9.08 23.87
C GLU A 199 -20.18 10.10 24.40
N LYS A 200 -19.08 9.64 25.00
CA LYS A 200 -18.04 10.52 25.56
C LYS A 200 -17.01 10.99 24.53
N LEU A 201 -16.89 10.36 23.36
CA LEU A 201 -15.92 10.72 22.30
C LEU A 201 -16.27 12.03 21.55
N ASN A 202 -17.36 12.71 21.92
CA ASN A 202 -17.73 14.12 21.69
C ASN A 202 -17.40 14.82 20.36
N SER A 203 -17.38 14.10 19.23
CA SER A 203 -17.40 14.73 17.90
C SER A 203 -17.83 13.74 16.81
N ALA A 204 -19.05 13.93 16.28
CA ALA A 204 -19.60 13.07 15.22
C ALA A 204 -18.67 13.00 13.98
N ASN A 205 -18.02 14.12 13.63
CA ASN A 205 -17.11 14.21 12.48
C ASN A 205 -15.82 13.39 12.67
N ILE A 206 -15.26 13.33 13.89
CA ILE A 206 -14.06 12.53 14.19
C ILE A 206 -14.44 11.04 14.23
N ILE A 207 -15.61 10.71 14.80
CA ILE A 207 -16.12 9.35 14.86
C ILE A 207 -16.31 8.76 13.45
N ALA A 208 -16.84 9.55 12.52
CA ALA A 208 -17.18 9.12 11.17
C ALA A 208 -16.01 8.58 10.34
N THR A 209 -14.80 9.12 10.54
CA THR A 209 -13.62 8.77 9.74
C THR A 209 -12.58 7.97 10.52
N LYS A 210 -12.32 8.34 11.78
CA LYS A 210 -11.22 7.79 12.59
C LYS A 210 -11.45 6.35 13.04
N TYR A 211 -12.70 5.96 13.31
CA TYR A 211 -13.04 4.67 13.93
C TYR A 211 -13.65 3.65 12.97
N LYS A 212 -13.44 3.82 11.65
CA LYS A 212 -14.00 2.94 10.61
C LYS A 212 -13.86 1.44 10.91
N TYR A 213 -12.67 1.00 11.30
CA TYR A 213 -12.42 -0.43 11.57
C TYR A 213 -13.09 -0.93 12.85
N VAL A 214 -13.37 -0.04 13.81
CA VAL A 214 -14.17 -0.38 15.01
C VAL A 214 -15.61 -0.61 14.59
N PHE A 215 -16.18 0.23 13.73
CA PHE A 215 -17.51 0.00 13.15
C PHE A 215 -17.57 -1.29 12.33
N GLU A 216 -16.53 -1.61 11.54
CA GLU A 216 -16.47 -2.89 10.83
C GLU A 216 -16.42 -4.10 11.78
N TYR A 217 -15.78 -3.96 12.93
CA TYR A 217 -15.80 -4.99 13.98
C TYR A 217 -17.20 -5.12 14.60
N LEU A 218 -17.84 -4.00 14.96
CA LEU A 218 -19.19 -4.00 15.53
C LEU A 218 -20.20 -4.61 14.56
N ALA A 219 -20.18 -4.22 13.28
CA ALA A 219 -21.07 -4.79 12.26
C ALA A 219 -20.99 -6.32 12.16
N ARG A 220 -19.83 -6.93 12.49
CA ARG A 220 -19.64 -8.40 12.46
C ARG A 220 -20.07 -9.09 13.76
N ASN A 221 -19.92 -8.44 14.90
CA ASN A 221 -20.06 -9.09 16.22
C ASN A 221 -21.31 -8.61 16.97
N ASP A 222 -21.67 -7.33 16.86
CA ASP A 222 -22.85 -6.71 17.45
C ASP A 222 -23.51 -5.76 16.44
N SER A 223 -24.27 -6.36 15.52
CA SER A 223 -24.99 -5.67 14.45
C SER A 223 -26.03 -4.67 14.98
N ARG A 224 -26.67 -4.96 16.11
CA ARG A 224 -27.68 -4.08 16.72
C ARG A 224 -27.05 -2.80 17.24
N LEU A 225 -25.98 -2.91 18.03
CA LEU A 225 -25.24 -1.73 18.49
C LEU A 225 -24.63 -0.95 17.32
N PHE A 226 -24.07 -1.66 16.33
CA PHE A 226 -23.58 -1.03 15.11
C PHE A 226 -24.65 -0.16 14.43
N LEU A 227 -25.88 -0.67 14.28
CA LEU A 227 -26.97 0.08 13.65
C LEU A 227 -27.35 1.32 14.44
N ARG A 228 -27.46 1.22 15.77
CA ARG A 228 -27.75 2.36 16.65
C ARG A 228 -26.67 3.45 16.54
N LEU A 229 -25.40 3.06 16.63
CA LEU A 229 -24.28 4.00 16.49
C LEU A 229 -24.21 4.58 15.08
N LYS A 230 -24.50 3.79 14.04
CA LYS A 230 -24.51 4.28 12.66
C LYS A 230 -25.61 5.32 12.45
N GLU A 231 -26.78 5.12 13.03
CA GLU A 231 -27.90 6.05 12.95
C GLU A 231 -27.60 7.36 13.68
N LYS A 232 -27.01 7.27 14.88
CA LYS A 232 -26.62 8.42 15.72
C LYS A 232 -25.48 9.25 15.10
N TYR A 233 -24.42 8.60 14.63
CA TYR A 233 -23.18 9.28 14.21
C TYR A 233 -22.98 9.37 12.69
N LYS A 234 -23.83 8.69 11.89
CA LYS A 234 -23.79 8.68 10.42
C LYS A 234 -22.38 8.50 9.81
N PRO A 235 -21.58 7.52 10.25
CA PRO A 235 -20.24 7.32 9.72
C PRO A 235 -20.28 6.95 8.22
N ILE A 236 -19.39 7.55 7.43
CA ILE A 236 -19.23 7.24 6.01
C ILE A 236 -18.41 5.96 5.90
N LEU A 237 -19.07 4.81 5.79
CA LEU A 237 -18.41 3.51 5.67
C LEU A 237 -19.09 2.60 4.66
N CYS A 238 -18.27 1.76 4.02
CA CYS A 238 -18.70 0.64 3.21
C CYS A 238 -18.06 -0.63 3.76
N LEU A 239 -18.88 -1.61 4.15
CA LEU A 239 -18.41 -2.85 4.72
C LEU A 239 -17.65 -3.70 3.70
N GLY A 240 -16.54 -4.31 4.13
CA GLY A 240 -15.83 -5.30 3.33
C GLY A 240 -16.70 -6.53 3.03
N SER A 241 -16.33 -7.33 2.02
CA SER A 241 -17.14 -8.47 1.57
C SER A 241 -17.44 -9.48 2.69
N LYS A 242 -16.44 -9.80 3.52
CA LYS A 242 -16.62 -10.70 4.68
C LYS A 242 -17.56 -10.10 5.72
N SER A 243 -17.50 -8.79 5.97
CA SER A 243 -18.40 -8.09 6.89
C SER A 243 -19.84 -8.07 6.36
N THR A 244 -20.03 -7.77 5.07
CA THR A 244 -21.35 -7.76 4.43
C THR A 244 -22.05 -9.11 4.58
N ASN A 245 -21.35 -10.22 4.28
CA ASN A 245 -21.94 -11.55 4.40
C ASN A 245 -22.38 -11.84 5.83
N LYS A 246 -21.52 -11.62 6.83
CA LYS A 246 -21.87 -11.85 8.24
C LYS A 246 -23.02 -10.97 8.72
N PHE A 247 -23.03 -9.70 8.32
CA PHE A 247 -24.07 -8.76 8.69
C PHE A 247 -25.44 -9.20 8.15
N ILE A 248 -25.52 -9.53 6.85
CA ILE A 248 -26.78 -9.97 6.22
C ILE A 248 -27.29 -11.27 6.87
N LEU A 249 -26.39 -12.23 7.17
CA LEU A 249 -26.79 -13.48 7.82
C LEU A 249 -27.35 -13.24 9.23
N LYS A 250 -26.78 -12.30 9.99
CA LYS A 250 -27.21 -11.99 11.36
C LYS A 250 -28.50 -11.16 11.42
N GLU A 251 -28.68 -10.23 10.49
CA GLU A 251 -29.84 -9.32 10.42
C GLU A 251 -30.80 -9.71 9.29
N LYS A 252 -30.87 -11.01 8.92
CA LYS A 252 -31.54 -11.49 7.71
C LYS A 252 -32.97 -10.97 7.59
N GLU A 253 -33.81 -11.18 8.60
CA GLU A 253 -35.22 -10.77 8.59
C GLU A 253 -35.37 -9.25 8.42
N SER A 254 -34.61 -8.47 9.20
CA SER A 254 -34.66 -7.00 9.12
C SER A 254 -34.15 -6.48 7.78
N PHE A 255 -33.12 -7.14 7.23
CA PHE A 255 -32.55 -6.83 5.93
C PHE A 255 -33.53 -7.12 4.79
N LEU A 256 -34.23 -8.26 4.81
CA LEU A 256 -35.26 -8.61 3.83
C LEU A 256 -36.44 -7.65 3.88
N LYS A 257 -36.84 -7.22 5.08
CA LYS A 257 -37.98 -6.29 5.28
C LYS A 257 -37.67 -4.85 4.88
N TYR A 258 -36.44 -4.36 5.12
CA TYR A 258 -36.05 -2.96 4.89
C TYR A 258 -34.72 -2.81 4.14
N PRO A 259 -34.55 -3.43 2.96
CA PRO A 259 -33.23 -3.55 2.30
C PRO A 259 -32.57 -2.20 1.97
N ARG A 260 -33.35 -1.16 1.65
CA ARG A 260 -32.84 0.19 1.40
C ARG A 260 -32.10 0.82 2.57
N LYS A 261 -32.52 0.51 3.81
CA LYS A 261 -31.86 0.99 5.04
C LYS A 261 -30.40 0.53 5.10
N TYR A 262 -30.11 -0.63 4.51
CA TYR A 262 -28.81 -1.31 4.64
C TYR A 262 -27.93 -1.18 3.38
N CYS A 263 -28.52 -1.20 2.18
CA CYS A 263 -27.77 -1.25 0.92
C CYS A 263 -26.73 -0.12 0.75
N GLY A 264 -26.95 1.04 1.37
CA GLY A 264 -26.04 2.19 1.30
C GLY A 264 -24.64 1.94 1.90
N PHE A 265 -24.47 0.96 2.79
CA PHE A 265 -23.19 0.65 3.42
C PHE A 265 -22.71 -0.78 3.20
N LEU A 266 -23.45 -1.57 2.41
CA LEU A 266 -23.11 -2.95 2.06
C LEU A 266 -22.50 -3.03 0.66
N LYS A 267 -21.66 -4.05 0.42
CA LYS A 267 -21.17 -4.30 -0.92
C LYS A 267 -22.25 -4.93 -1.78
N LYS A 268 -22.82 -4.15 -2.71
CA LYS A 268 -23.87 -4.57 -3.65
C LYS A 268 -23.58 -5.92 -4.33
N ARG A 269 -22.34 -6.16 -4.79
CA ARG A 269 -21.90 -7.44 -5.41
C ARG A 269 -22.09 -8.68 -4.52
N ARG A 270 -22.21 -8.51 -3.20
CA ARG A 270 -22.39 -9.60 -2.24
C ARG A 270 -23.84 -9.81 -1.84
N ILE A 271 -24.70 -8.80 -2.01
CA ILE A 271 -26.10 -8.85 -1.59
C ILE A 271 -26.84 -10.00 -2.28
N SER A 272 -26.81 -10.04 -3.61
CA SER A 272 -27.50 -11.08 -4.39
C SER A 272 -27.04 -12.51 -4.04
N LYS A 273 -25.78 -12.69 -3.64
CA LYS A 273 -25.25 -13.99 -3.20
C LYS A 273 -25.69 -14.39 -1.79
N CYS A 274 -26.08 -13.44 -0.95
CA CYS A 274 -26.50 -13.69 0.43
C CYS A 274 -28.00 -13.93 0.56
N VAL A 275 -28.80 -13.45 -0.38
CA VAL A 275 -30.26 -13.61 -0.40
C VAL A 275 -30.74 -14.45 -1.58
N VAL A 276 -29.95 -15.44 -2.03
CA VAL A 276 -30.30 -16.24 -3.23
C VAL A 276 -31.69 -16.89 -3.10
N ASN A 277 -31.96 -17.50 -1.94
CA ASN A 277 -33.23 -18.20 -1.70
C ASN A 277 -34.40 -17.25 -1.44
N ASP A 278 -34.13 -16.02 -1.03
CA ASP A 278 -35.13 -15.03 -0.61
C ASP A 278 -35.08 -13.79 -1.55
N PHE A 279 -34.54 -13.97 -2.76
CA PHE A 279 -34.22 -12.84 -3.64
C PHE A 279 -35.50 -12.11 -4.07
N ASP A 280 -36.57 -12.86 -4.34
CA ASP A 280 -37.88 -12.30 -4.71
C ASP A 280 -38.45 -11.40 -3.63
N GLU A 281 -38.44 -11.85 -2.38
CA GLU A 281 -38.90 -11.04 -1.23
C GLU A 281 -38.01 -9.79 -1.07
N PHE A 282 -36.69 -9.98 -1.09
CA PHE A 282 -35.72 -8.90 -0.99
C PHE A 282 -35.95 -7.84 -2.08
N TYR A 283 -36.09 -8.25 -3.34
CA TYR A 283 -36.16 -7.35 -4.48
C TYR A 283 -37.48 -6.57 -4.51
N VAL A 284 -38.59 -7.22 -4.16
CA VAL A 284 -39.91 -6.56 -3.98
C VAL A 284 -39.83 -5.51 -2.87
N ASN A 285 -39.24 -5.83 -1.72
CA ASN A 285 -39.08 -4.88 -0.60
C ASN A 285 -38.04 -3.78 -0.88
N PHE A 286 -37.12 -4.02 -1.82
CA PHE A 286 -36.16 -3.01 -2.30
C PHE A 286 -36.79 -2.04 -3.29
N PHE A 287 -37.83 -2.46 -4.00
CA PHE A 287 -38.56 -1.61 -4.94
C PHE A 287 -39.16 -0.38 -4.24
N PRO A 288 -39.24 0.79 -4.91
CA PRO A 288 -39.78 1.98 -4.30
C PRO A 288 -41.30 1.81 -4.14
N LYS A 289 -41.84 2.30 -3.02
CA LYS A 289 -43.28 2.31 -2.77
C LYS A 289 -43.99 3.52 -3.41
N SER A 290 -43.24 4.53 -3.85
CA SER A 290 -43.75 5.68 -4.60
C SER A 290 -43.01 5.81 -5.92
N LEU A 291 -43.75 6.14 -6.98
CA LEU A 291 -43.23 6.29 -8.34
C LEU A 291 -42.21 7.42 -8.47
N ASP A 292 -42.30 8.47 -7.64
CA ASP A 292 -41.38 9.62 -7.65
C ASP A 292 -39.91 9.20 -7.43
N ASN A 293 -39.71 8.08 -6.73
CA ASN A 293 -38.39 7.55 -6.44
C ASN A 293 -37.94 6.48 -7.44
N PHE A 294 -38.76 6.11 -8.43
CA PHE A 294 -38.39 5.05 -9.36
C PHE A 294 -37.21 5.46 -10.25
N ASP A 295 -37.31 6.61 -10.91
CA ASP A 295 -36.28 7.07 -11.86
C ASP A 295 -34.90 7.21 -11.20
N LYS A 296 -34.87 7.85 -10.02
CA LYS A 296 -33.65 8.14 -9.26
C LYS A 296 -32.80 6.91 -8.94
N TYR A 297 -33.42 5.74 -8.80
CA TYR A 297 -32.73 4.51 -8.36
C TYR A 297 -32.80 3.39 -9.41
N LEU A 298 -33.17 3.68 -10.66
CA LEU A 298 -33.27 2.66 -11.71
C LEU A 298 -31.97 1.87 -11.90
N ASP A 299 -30.81 2.53 -11.81
CA ASP A 299 -29.51 1.87 -11.89
C ASP A 299 -29.25 0.90 -10.74
N ASP A 300 -29.77 1.17 -9.55
CA ASP A 300 -29.62 0.29 -8.40
C ASP A 300 -30.44 -0.99 -8.56
N TYR A 301 -31.65 -0.88 -9.12
CA TYR A 301 -32.49 -2.03 -9.44
C TYR A 301 -31.79 -2.94 -10.47
N LEU A 302 -31.35 -2.35 -11.59
CA LEU A 302 -30.65 -3.10 -12.64
C LEU A 302 -29.32 -3.69 -12.16
N TYR A 303 -28.61 -3.01 -11.27
CA TYR A 303 -27.36 -3.52 -10.71
C TYR A 303 -27.57 -4.82 -9.92
N LEU A 304 -28.65 -4.91 -9.13
CA LEU A 304 -28.95 -6.10 -8.35
C LEU A 304 -29.31 -7.29 -9.24
N LEU A 305 -29.86 -7.05 -10.42
CA LEU A 305 -30.18 -8.05 -11.43
C LEU A 305 -28.97 -8.50 -12.28
N LYS A 306 -27.75 -8.02 -12.01
CA LYS A 306 -26.55 -8.44 -12.77
C LYS A 306 -26.21 -9.93 -12.71
N HIS A 307 -26.83 -10.69 -11.81
CA HIS A 307 -26.61 -12.12 -11.69
C HIS A 307 -27.43 -12.96 -12.69
N PHE A 308 -28.46 -12.38 -13.31
CA PHE A 308 -29.18 -13.00 -14.44
C PHE A 308 -28.30 -13.01 -15.70
N LYS A 309 -28.46 -14.03 -16.54
CA LYS A 309 -27.60 -14.29 -17.70
C LYS A 309 -27.94 -13.37 -18.85
N SER A 310 -29.23 -13.27 -19.20
CA SER A 310 -29.67 -12.45 -20.33
C SER A 310 -30.22 -11.09 -19.88
N ASN A 311 -30.24 -10.11 -20.80
CA ASN A 311 -30.88 -8.83 -20.53
C ASN A 311 -32.41 -8.94 -20.53
N GLU A 312 -32.96 -9.86 -21.30
CA GLU A 312 -34.38 -10.15 -21.36
C GLU A 312 -34.90 -10.70 -20.02
N GLU A 313 -34.17 -11.63 -19.39
CA GLU A 313 -34.47 -12.14 -18.04
C GLU A 313 -34.53 -10.99 -17.02
N LYS A 314 -33.53 -10.10 -17.06
CA LYS A 314 -33.47 -8.93 -16.17
C LYS A 314 -34.64 -7.99 -16.40
N LEU A 315 -34.97 -7.71 -17.66
CA LEU A 315 -36.07 -6.82 -18.02
C LEU A 315 -37.40 -7.44 -17.56
N ASN A 316 -37.66 -8.69 -17.92
CA ASN A 316 -38.88 -9.40 -17.53
C ASN A 316 -39.06 -9.46 -16.01
N TYR A 317 -37.97 -9.67 -15.26
CA TYR A 317 -38.01 -9.67 -13.81
C TYR A 317 -38.31 -8.27 -13.23
N LEU A 318 -37.70 -7.22 -13.81
CA LEU A 318 -37.99 -5.82 -13.46
C LEU A 318 -39.47 -5.48 -13.71
N LEU A 319 -40.01 -5.83 -14.88
CA LEU A 319 -41.39 -5.55 -15.26
C LEU A 319 -42.40 -6.28 -14.36
N LYS A 320 -42.18 -7.58 -14.12
CA LYS A 320 -43.01 -8.37 -13.20
C LYS A 320 -43.00 -7.78 -11.80
N THR A 321 -41.84 -7.36 -11.31
CA THR A 321 -41.73 -6.71 -9.98
C THR A 321 -42.44 -5.37 -9.97
N PHE A 322 -42.25 -4.56 -11.02
CA PHE A 322 -42.89 -3.24 -11.13
C PHE A 322 -44.41 -3.37 -11.09
N LYS A 323 -44.98 -4.29 -11.88
CA LYS A 323 -46.42 -4.57 -11.90
C LYS A 323 -46.91 -5.07 -10.54
N LYS A 324 -46.17 -5.97 -9.90
CA LYS A 324 -46.51 -6.50 -8.57
C LYS A 324 -46.55 -5.42 -7.49
N VAL A 325 -45.65 -4.44 -7.54
CA VAL A 325 -45.52 -3.38 -6.52
C VAL A 325 -46.44 -2.20 -6.77
N ASN A 326 -46.61 -1.79 -8.03
CA ASN A 326 -47.33 -0.56 -8.39
C ASN A 326 -48.72 -0.81 -8.98
N GLY A 327 -49.06 -2.05 -9.33
CA GLY A 327 -50.37 -2.41 -9.92
C GLY A 327 -50.53 -2.07 -11.39
N SER A 328 -49.59 -1.36 -12.00
CA SER A 328 -49.60 -0.91 -13.40
C SER A 328 -48.36 -1.38 -14.17
N GLU A 329 -48.43 -1.32 -15.50
CA GLU A 329 -47.29 -1.67 -16.36
C GLU A 329 -46.27 -0.53 -16.40
N LEU A 330 -44.97 -0.85 -16.35
CA LEU A 330 -43.90 0.17 -16.44
C LEU A 330 -43.99 0.99 -17.73
N TRP A 331 -44.44 0.36 -18.81
CA TRP A 331 -44.58 0.95 -20.14
C TRP A 331 -45.62 2.07 -20.23
N GLU A 332 -46.54 2.15 -19.27
CA GLU A 332 -47.54 3.23 -19.18
C GLU A 332 -46.93 4.55 -18.67
N TYR A 333 -45.67 4.55 -18.26
CA TYR A 333 -44.97 5.72 -17.72
C TYR A 333 -43.77 6.12 -18.60
N PRO A 334 -43.99 6.85 -19.72
CA PRO A 334 -42.94 7.24 -20.66
C PRO A 334 -41.73 7.89 -20.00
N ILE A 335 -41.92 8.71 -18.96
CA ILE A 335 -40.86 9.41 -18.22
C ILE A 335 -39.82 8.46 -17.57
N PHE A 336 -40.22 7.22 -17.24
CA PHE A 336 -39.34 6.21 -16.65
C PHE A 336 -38.63 5.34 -17.70
N ILE A 337 -39.03 5.43 -18.97
CA ILE A 337 -38.47 4.60 -20.04
C ILE A 337 -37.15 5.20 -20.51
N LYS A 338 -36.05 4.74 -19.92
CA LYS A 338 -34.69 5.14 -20.33
C LYS A 338 -34.18 4.26 -21.49
N PRO A 339 -33.26 4.78 -22.34
CA PRO A 339 -32.63 4.02 -23.43
C PRO A 339 -32.21 2.60 -23.04
N LYS A 340 -31.51 2.45 -21.90
CA LYS A 340 -31.06 1.15 -21.39
C LYS A 340 -32.15 0.10 -21.21
N LEU A 341 -33.40 0.48 -20.94
CA LEU A 341 -34.52 -0.47 -20.81
C LEU A 341 -34.96 -0.99 -22.18
N ILE A 342 -35.01 -0.11 -23.17
CA ILE A 342 -35.30 -0.45 -24.56
C ILE A 342 -34.20 -1.35 -25.14
N GLU A 343 -32.94 -1.06 -24.79
CA GLU A 343 -31.78 -1.88 -25.18
C GLU A 343 -31.80 -3.30 -24.62
N MET A 344 -32.58 -3.55 -23.55
CA MET A 344 -32.72 -4.86 -22.95
C MET A 344 -33.82 -5.71 -23.61
N MET A 345 -34.65 -5.12 -24.47
CA MET A 345 -35.68 -5.83 -25.24
C MET A 345 -35.08 -6.65 -26.39
N SER A 346 -35.75 -7.77 -26.72
CA SER A 346 -35.51 -8.46 -27.99
C SER A 346 -35.80 -7.52 -29.17
N PRO A 347 -35.18 -7.72 -30.35
CA PRO A 347 -35.45 -6.89 -31.52
C PRO A 347 -36.94 -6.82 -31.88
N ASP A 348 -37.67 -7.94 -31.80
CA ASP A 348 -39.08 -8.00 -32.18
C ASP A 348 -39.99 -7.33 -31.15
N ASP A 349 -39.80 -7.59 -29.85
CA ASP A 349 -40.58 -6.92 -28.79
C ASP A 349 -40.39 -5.41 -28.83
N ARG A 350 -39.18 -4.97 -29.14
CA ARG A 350 -38.85 -3.55 -29.28
C ARG A 350 -39.62 -2.91 -30.42
N MET A 351 -39.73 -3.59 -31.57
CA MET A 351 -40.49 -3.07 -32.70
C MET A 351 -41.98 -2.97 -32.38
N ILE A 352 -42.56 -4.01 -31.79
CA ILE A 352 -43.97 -4.01 -31.34
C ILE A 352 -44.21 -2.85 -30.36
N TRP A 353 -43.28 -2.63 -29.43
CA TRP A 353 -43.37 -1.55 -28.46
C TRP A 353 -43.27 -0.17 -29.14
N MET A 354 -42.33 0.02 -30.07
CA MET A 354 -42.16 1.30 -30.79
C MET A 354 -43.32 1.64 -31.73
N GLU A 355 -44.08 0.64 -32.22
CA GLU A 355 -45.30 0.87 -32.99
C GLU A 355 -46.48 1.30 -32.11
N LYS A 356 -46.54 0.79 -30.87
CA LYS A 356 -47.60 1.07 -29.92
C LYS A 356 -47.41 2.39 -29.18
N TYR A 357 -46.17 2.82 -28.94
CA TYR A 357 -45.85 3.97 -28.11
C TYR A 357 -45.07 5.05 -28.89
N THR A 358 -45.37 6.32 -28.60
CA THR A 358 -44.63 7.45 -29.15
C THR A 358 -43.26 7.59 -28.48
N ARG A 359 -42.33 8.25 -29.18
CA ARG A 359 -40.98 8.55 -28.66
C ARG A 359 -41.09 9.35 -27.34
N PRO A 360 -40.51 8.86 -26.23
CA PRO A 360 -40.41 9.65 -25.01
C PRO A 360 -39.61 10.94 -25.23
N GLU A 361 -40.06 12.06 -24.68
CA GLU A 361 -39.49 13.39 -24.94
C GLU A 361 -37.98 13.48 -24.62
N HIS A 362 -37.53 12.80 -23.56
CA HIS A 362 -36.12 12.80 -23.14
C HIS A 362 -35.20 11.91 -23.98
N ILE A 363 -35.74 11.11 -24.92
CA ILE A 363 -34.94 10.32 -25.86
C ILE A 363 -34.81 11.09 -27.16
N SER A 364 -33.58 11.40 -27.58
CA SER A 364 -33.35 12.12 -28.85
C SER A 364 -33.91 11.34 -30.04
N GLU A 365 -34.27 12.06 -31.10
CA GLU A 365 -34.82 11.42 -32.30
C GLU A 365 -33.83 10.46 -32.95
N GLU A 366 -32.54 10.80 -32.99
CA GLU A 366 -31.51 9.93 -33.56
C GLU A 366 -31.26 8.68 -32.70
N GLU A 367 -31.35 8.80 -31.38
CA GLU A 367 -31.32 7.63 -30.50
C GLU A 367 -32.56 6.76 -30.68
N TRP A 368 -33.73 7.37 -30.87
CA TRP A 368 -34.97 6.65 -31.16
C TRP A 368 -34.88 5.86 -32.47
N ILE A 369 -34.35 6.46 -33.53
CA ILE A 369 -34.10 5.79 -34.81
C ILE A 369 -33.15 4.59 -34.61
N SER A 370 -32.17 4.70 -33.72
CA SER A 370 -31.20 3.62 -33.49
C SER A 370 -31.80 2.32 -32.96
N PHE A 371 -32.99 2.39 -32.34
CA PHE A 371 -33.71 1.23 -31.82
C PHE A 371 -34.46 0.45 -32.90
N MET A 372 -34.71 1.04 -34.07
CA MET A 372 -35.45 0.40 -35.16
C MET A 372 -34.61 -0.73 -35.81
N ARG A 373 -35.28 -1.55 -36.64
CA ARG A 373 -34.59 -2.55 -37.48
C ARG A 373 -33.58 -1.89 -38.42
N ILE A 374 -32.56 -2.66 -38.79
CA ILE A 374 -31.39 -2.19 -39.55
C ILE A 374 -31.81 -1.54 -40.88
N GLU A 375 -32.76 -2.13 -41.57
CA GLU A 375 -33.20 -1.73 -42.92
C GLU A 375 -33.79 -0.32 -42.93
N LYS A 376 -34.38 0.11 -41.80
CA LYS A 376 -34.97 1.44 -41.65
C LYS A 376 -34.03 2.42 -40.95
N SER A 377 -33.33 1.97 -39.91
CA SER A 377 -32.49 2.82 -39.08
C SER A 377 -31.23 3.29 -39.79
N LEU A 378 -30.48 2.39 -40.46
CA LEU A 378 -29.21 2.77 -41.09
C LEU A 378 -29.39 3.80 -42.20
N PRO A 379 -30.34 3.67 -43.16
CA PRO A 379 -30.54 4.70 -44.18
C PRO A 379 -30.88 6.06 -43.59
N LEU A 380 -31.80 6.12 -42.63
CA LEU A 380 -32.21 7.37 -41.97
C LEU A 380 -31.05 8.03 -41.20
N LEU A 381 -30.24 7.25 -40.49
CA LEU A 381 -29.08 7.78 -39.78
C LEU A 381 -28.01 8.29 -40.74
N LYS A 382 -27.75 7.58 -41.85
CA LYS A 382 -26.81 8.03 -42.91
C LYS A 382 -27.28 9.34 -43.56
N GLU A 383 -28.57 9.45 -43.88
CA GLU A 383 -29.17 10.69 -44.41
C GLU A 383 -29.02 11.85 -43.42
N ARG A 384 -29.30 11.62 -42.13
CA ARG A 384 -29.12 12.65 -41.10
C ARG A 384 -27.67 13.06 -40.91
N ILE A 385 -26.72 12.14 -41.04
CA ILE A 385 -25.30 12.48 -40.97
C ILE A 385 -24.92 13.41 -42.13
N SER A 386 -25.42 13.14 -43.34
CA SER A 386 -25.11 13.94 -44.53
C SER A 386 -25.63 15.38 -44.46
N SER A 387 -26.73 15.61 -43.74
CA SER A 387 -27.36 16.92 -43.56
C SER A 387 -27.01 17.60 -42.23
N ALA A 388 -26.28 16.93 -41.34
CA ALA A 388 -25.96 17.42 -40.00
C ALA A 388 -24.73 18.32 -39.95
N SER A 389 -24.71 19.25 -38.98
CA SER A 389 -23.48 19.94 -38.60
C SER A 389 -22.44 18.96 -38.05
N LYS A 390 -21.14 19.31 -38.13
CA LYS A 390 -20.04 18.47 -37.63
C LYS A 390 -20.25 17.96 -36.19
N ARG A 391 -20.74 18.83 -35.30
CA ARG A 391 -21.03 18.49 -33.89
C ARG A 391 -22.16 17.47 -33.77
N LYS A 392 -23.22 17.61 -34.58
CA LYS A 392 -24.36 16.69 -34.56
C LYS A 392 -23.99 15.35 -35.21
N ALA A 393 -23.27 15.36 -36.34
CA ALA A 393 -22.73 14.16 -36.99
C ALA A 393 -21.90 13.28 -36.04
N ARG A 394 -21.07 13.89 -35.17
CA ARG A 394 -20.29 13.17 -34.13
C ARG A 394 -21.14 12.27 -33.24
N ILE A 395 -22.35 12.71 -32.88
CA ILE A 395 -23.27 11.96 -32.03
C ILE A 395 -23.97 10.88 -32.86
N ILE A 396 -24.45 11.23 -34.06
CA ILE A 396 -25.25 10.32 -34.91
C ILE A 396 -24.44 9.11 -35.39
N VAL A 397 -23.15 9.30 -35.69
CA VAL A 397 -22.24 8.22 -36.06
C VAL A 397 -22.17 7.12 -34.98
N GLY A 398 -22.28 7.47 -33.70
CA GLY A 398 -22.36 6.50 -32.61
C GLY A 398 -23.64 5.66 -32.65
N PHE A 399 -24.73 6.22 -33.15
CA PHE A 399 -26.00 5.51 -33.30
C PHE A 399 -25.99 4.48 -34.43
N LEU A 400 -25.16 4.66 -35.48
CA LEU A 400 -24.95 3.59 -36.50
C LEU A 400 -24.41 2.31 -35.86
N ILE A 401 -23.36 2.45 -35.03
CA ILE A 401 -22.77 1.32 -34.29
C ILE A 401 -23.78 0.72 -33.30
N LYS A 402 -24.51 1.59 -32.58
CA LYS A 402 -25.55 1.18 -31.63
C LYS A 402 -26.64 0.35 -32.32
N THR A 403 -27.09 0.76 -33.50
CA THR A 403 -28.07 0.02 -34.31
C THR A 403 -27.59 -1.39 -34.63
N CYS A 404 -26.36 -1.56 -35.12
CA CYS A 404 -25.81 -2.89 -35.42
C CYS A 404 -25.76 -3.77 -34.16
N LYS A 405 -25.39 -3.18 -33.01
CA LYS A 405 -25.33 -3.91 -31.74
C LYS A 405 -26.72 -4.40 -31.31
N LEU A 406 -27.72 -3.54 -31.41
CA LEU A 406 -29.06 -3.78 -30.89
C LEU A 406 -29.90 -4.76 -31.72
N ASN A 407 -29.48 -5.04 -32.95
CA ASN A 407 -30.09 -5.98 -33.86
C ASN A 407 -29.20 -7.23 -33.99
N ASN A 408 -29.06 -7.97 -32.87
CA ASN A 408 -28.36 -9.26 -32.78
C ASN A 408 -26.86 -9.28 -33.10
N GLU A 409 -26.12 -8.20 -32.79
CA GLU A 409 -24.68 -8.11 -33.12
C GLU A 409 -24.41 -8.43 -34.60
N ASP A 410 -25.25 -7.90 -35.51
CA ASP A 410 -25.14 -8.20 -36.94
C ASP A 410 -23.80 -7.70 -37.51
N ASN A 411 -22.88 -8.65 -37.68
CA ASN A 411 -21.55 -8.42 -38.23
C ASN A 411 -21.60 -7.99 -39.70
N ILE A 412 -22.59 -8.44 -40.48
CA ILE A 412 -22.71 -8.05 -41.90
C ILE A 412 -23.03 -6.56 -41.97
N SER A 413 -24.04 -6.13 -41.23
CA SER A 413 -24.43 -4.72 -41.16
C SER A 413 -23.36 -3.86 -40.51
N LEU A 414 -22.64 -4.37 -39.50
CA LEU A 414 -21.49 -3.69 -38.93
C LEU A 414 -20.40 -3.46 -39.99
N LEU A 415 -20.10 -4.48 -40.81
CA LEU A 415 -19.14 -4.36 -41.89
C LEU A 415 -19.55 -3.28 -42.90
N GLU A 416 -20.82 -3.20 -43.25
CA GLU A 416 -21.34 -2.11 -44.11
C GLU A 416 -21.20 -0.74 -43.47
N VAL A 417 -21.47 -0.61 -42.17
CA VAL A 417 -21.28 0.63 -41.42
C VAL A 417 -19.80 1.02 -41.37
N LEU A 418 -18.89 0.07 -41.17
CA LEU A 418 -17.45 0.31 -41.23
C LEU A 418 -17.04 0.81 -42.63
N LYS A 419 -17.47 0.14 -43.71
CA LYS A 419 -17.20 0.56 -45.10
C LYS A 419 -17.73 1.96 -45.38
N TYR A 420 -18.97 2.25 -44.98
CA TYR A 420 -19.56 3.57 -45.11
C TYR A 420 -18.75 4.63 -44.37
N PHE A 421 -18.35 4.36 -43.12
CA PHE A 421 -17.58 5.30 -42.31
C PHE A 421 -16.24 5.64 -42.95
N ILE A 422 -15.48 4.65 -43.44
CA ILE A 422 -14.21 4.91 -44.15
C ILE A 422 -14.46 5.72 -45.43
N LYS A 423 -15.44 5.33 -46.23
CA LYS A 423 -15.71 6.01 -47.50
C LYS A 423 -16.07 7.48 -47.32
N GLU A 424 -16.99 7.78 -46.41
CA GLU A 424 -17.60 9.11 -46.28
C GLU A 424 -16.92 9.98 -45.20
N HIS A 425 -16.23 9.38 -44.23
CA HIS A 425 -15.75 10.08 -43.04
C HIS A 425 -14.27 9.89 -42.71
N ARG A 426 -13.48 9.22 -43.57
CA ARG A 426 -12.02 9.09 -43.38
C ARG A 426 -11.29 10.42 -43.14
N ASN A 427 -11.74 11.48 -43.82
CA ASN A 427 -11.14 12.81 -43.78
C ASN A 427 -11.88 13.78 -42.82
N ASN A 428 -12.82 13.29 -42.01
CA ASN A 428 -13.52 14.12 -41.05
C ASN A 428 -12.62 14.50 -39.86
N HIS A 429 -13.09 15.47 -39.07
CA HIS A 429 -12.41 15.91 -37.85
C HIS A 429 -12.20 14.74 -36.86
N ILE A 430 -11.07 14.77 -36.14
CA ILE A 430 -10.64 13.75 -35.17
C ILE A 430 -11.76 13.35 -34.19
N ASP A 431 -12.55 14.31 -33.70
CA ASP A 431 -13.64 14.05 -32.75
C ASP A 431 -14.70 13.06 -33.27
N VAL A 432 -14.98 13.08 -34.58
CA VAL A 432 -15.96 12.17 -35.19
C VAL A 432 -15.38 10.75 -35.22
N LYS A 433 -14.11 10.62 -35.59
CA LYS A 433 -13.38 9.35 -35.61
C LYS A 433 -13.23 8.76 -34.21
N GLN A 434 -12.86 9.57 -33.22
CA GLN A 434 -12.80 9.15 -31.82
C GLN A 434 -14.16 8.71 -31.29
N SER A 435 -15.24 9.44 -31.60
CA SER A 435 -16.60 9.05 -31.20
C SER A 435 -16.98 7.68 -31.79
N PHE A 436 -16.69 7.47 -33.08
CA PHE A 436 -16.94 6.20 -33.75
C PHE A 436 -16.16 5.05 -33.11
N MET A 437 -14.85 5.21 -32.93
CA MET A 437 -13.98 4.19 -32.32
C MET A 437 -14.38 3.89 -30.87
N HIS A 438 -14.72 4.91 -30.09
CA HIS A 438 -15.19 4.74 -28.72
C HIS A 438 -16.50 3.92 -28.68
N MET A 439 -17.44 4.22 -29.57
CA MET A 439 -18.71 3.50 -29.64
C MET A 439 -18.50 2.06 -30.11
N LEU A 440 -17.57 1.83 -31.04
CA LEU A 440 -17.18 0.48 -31.48
C LEU A 440 -16.62 -0.34 -30.30
N ASP A 441 -15.68 0.23 -29.52
CA ASP A 441 -15.10 -0.42 -28.33
C ASP A 441 -16.10 -0.66 -27.20
N LYS A 442 -17.07 0.24 -27.05
CA LYS A 442 -18.12 0.12 -26.05
C LYS A 442 -19.10 -1.01 -26.36
N HIS A 443 -19.46 -1.20 -27.63
CA HIS A 443 -20.56 -2.09 -28.01
C HIS A 443 -20.12 -3.46 -28.54
N PHE A 444 -18.91 -3.55 -29.11
CA PHE A 444 -18.39 -4.76 -29.72
C PHE A 444 -17.09 -5.24 -29.08
N ASP A 445 -16.93 -6.56 -29.02
CA ASP A 445 -15.65 -7.18 -28.66
C ASP A 445 -14.84 -7.41 -29.94
N PHE A 446 -13.80 -6.60 -30.15
CA PHE A 446 -12.93 -6.71 -31.33
C PHE A 446 -12.29 -8.10 -31.49
N ARG A 447 -12.20 -8.91 -30.43
CA ARG A 447 -11.72 -10.31 -30.53
C ARG A 447 -12.65 -11.20 -31.36
N LYS A 448 -13.93 -10.81 -31.52
CA LYS A 448 -14.90 -11.52 -32.37
C LYS A 448 -14.89 -11.05 -33.82
N PHE A 449 -14.13 -10.01 -34.14
CA PHE A 449 -14.10 -9.47 -35.50
C PHE A 449 -13.34 -10.41 -36.44
N GLY A 450 -13.99 -10.75 -37.56
CA GLY A 450 -13.33 -11.48 -38.65
C GLY A 450 -12.36 -10.59 -39.43
N ASN A 451 -11.57 -11.21 -40.30
CA ASN A 451 -10.52 -10.54 -41.09
C ASN A 451 -11.02 -9.33 -41.90
N GLU A 452 -12.24 -9.40 -42.46
CA GLU A 452 -12.81 -8.28 -43.22
C GLU A 452 -13.07 -7.03 -42.37
N HIS A 453 -13.47 -7.19 -41.12
CA HIS A 453 -13.66 -6.06 -40.20
C HIS A 453 -12.29 -5.44 -39.87
N TRP A 454 -11.33 -6.28 -39.51
CA TRP A 454 -9.97 -5.84 -39.19
C TRP A 454 -9.27 -5.18 -40.36
N LYS A 455 -9.48 -5.66 -41.60
CA LYS A 455 -8.96 -5.02 -42.80
C LYS A 455 -9.38 -3.55 -42.90
N ILE A 456 -10.66 -3.27 -42.69
CA ILE A 456 -11.19 -1.89 -42.75
C ILE A 456 -10.70 -1.06 -41.55
N ILE A 457 -10.67 -1.64 -40.35
CA ILE A 457 -10.15 -0.95 -39.16
C ILE A 457 -8.67 -0.61 -39.34
N ASN A 458 -7.90 -1.50 -39.96
CA ASN A 458 -6.49 -1.30 -40.25
C ASN A 458 -6.25 -0.19 -41.27
N GLU A 459 -7.22 0.17 -42.11
CA GLU A 459 -7.12 1.35 -42.98
C GLU A 459 -7.18 2.66 -42.18
N LEU A 460 -7.82 2.70 -41.00
CA LEU A 460 -7.83 3.89 -40.13
C LEU A 460 -6.50 4.12 -39.43
N ILE A 461 -5.73 3.07 -39.22
CA ILE A 461 -4.52 3.11 -38.40
C ILE A 461 -3.46 4.03 -39.06
N PRO A 462 -3.01 3.80 -40.31
CA PRO A 462 -2.08 4.70 -41.00
C PRO A 462 -2.62 6.12 -41.17
N LEU A 463 -3.93 6.28 -41.37
CA LEU A 463 -4.57 7.59 -41.52
C LEU A 463 -4.51 8.41 -40.23
N ALA A 464 -4.76 7.78 -39.08
CA ALA A 464 -4.63 8.40 -37.78
C ALA A 464 -3.18 8.84 -37.54
N THR A 465 -2.26 7.94 -37.86
CA THR A 465 -0.83 8.11 -37.66
C THR A 465 -0.26 9.24 -38.52
N ALA A 466 -0.57 9.29 -39.81
CA ALA A 466 -0.14 10.37 -40.71
C ALA A 466 -0.67 11.75 -40.29
N ASN A 467 -1.90 11.80 -39.75
CA ASN A 467 -2.52 13.04 -39.26
C ASN A 467 -2.17 13.36 -37.80
N ASN A 468 -1.30 12.55 -37.18
CA ASN A 468 -0.86 12.74 -35.80
C ASN A 468 -2.02 12.66 -34.77
N GLU A 469 -3.05 11.86 -35.04
CA GLU A 469 -4.29 11.78 -34.28
C GLU A 469 -4.28 10.66 -33.22
N LEU A 470 -4.73 10.99 -32.00
CA LEU A 470 -4.89 10.01 -30.92
C LEU A 470 -6.27 9.34 -30.98
N LEU A 471 -6.48 8.46 -31.96
CA LEU A 471 -7.78 7.80 -32.14
C LEU A 471 -8.01 6.59 -31.22
N PHE A 472 -6.96 5.85 -30.88
CA PHE A 472 -7.08 4.51 -30.30
C PHE A 472 -6.74 4.46 -28.81
N HIS A 473 -7.73 4.11 -28.00
CA HIS A 473 -7.58 3.90 -26.56
C HIS A 473 -6.73 2.66 -26.26
N ILE A 474 -6.16 2.57 -25.05
CA ILE A 474 -5.27 1.45 -24.67
C ILE A 474 -5.95 0.07 -24.77
N SER A 475 -7.26 0.00 -24.52
CA SER A 475 -8.09 -1.21 -24.64
C SER A 475 -8.14 -1.73 -26.07
N PHE A 476 -8.13 -0.83 -27.06
CA PHE A 476 -8.09 -1.21 -28.46
C PHE A 476 -6.74 -1.83 -28.82
N ARG A 477 -5.63 -1.26 -28.33
CA ARG A 477 -4.27 -1.76 -28.59
C ARG A 477 -4.10 -3.20 -28.10
N GLU A 478 -4.59 -3.48 -26.89
CA GLU A 478 -4.60 -4.84 -26.34
C GLU A 478 -5.30 -5.82 -27.29
N LYS A 479 -6.52 -5.48 -27.72
CA LYS A 479 -7.30 -6.34 -28.62
C LYS A 479 -6.65 -6.51 -29.99
N TYR A 480 -6.02 -5.47 -30.51
CA TYR A 480 -5.26 -5.55 -31.77
C TYR A 480 -4.03 -6.45 -31.64
N ILE A 481 -3.27 -6.35 -30.54
CA ILE A 481 -2.11 -7.23 -30.27
C ILE A 481 -2.56 -8.69 -30.22
N HIS A 482 -3.69 -8.97 -29.54
CA HIS A 482 -4.28 -10.31 -29.52
C HIS A 482 -4.61 -10.80 -30.93
N TYR A 483 -5.30 -9.98 -31.73
CA TYR A 483 -5.63 -10.31 -33.11
C TYR A 483 -4.38 -10.62 -33.95
N CYS A 484 -3.34 -9.80 -33.84
CA CYS A 484 -2.08 -10.03 -34.54
C CYS A 484 -1.45 -11.38 -34.16
N PHE A 485 -1.35 -11.68 -32.86
CA PHE A 485 -0.77 -12.94 -32.40
C PHE A 485 -1.60 -14.16 -32.77
N GLU A 486 -2.93 -14.08 -32.70
CA GLU A 486 -3.84 -15.17 -33.07
C GLU A 486 -3.75 -15.50 -34.57
N ASN A 487 -3.45 -14.51 -35.42
CA ASN A 487 -3.39 -14.66 -36.87
C ASN A 487 -1.97 -14.70 -37.44
N GLY A 488 -0.93 -14.72 -36.59
CA GLY A 488 0.47 -14.71 -37.02
C GLY A 488 0.87 -13.45 -37.80
N LEU A 489 0.17 -12.33 -37.58
CA LEU A 489 0.46 -11.05 -38.23
C LEU A 489 1.50 -10.27 -37.41
N PRO A 490 2.38 -9.51 -38.06
CA PRO A 490 3.25 -8.58 -37.35
C PRO A 490 2.44 -7.49 -36.65
N ILE A 491 3.00 -6.91 -35.59
CA ILE A 491 2.44 -5.73 -34.94
C ILE A 491 2.98 -4.53 -35.71
N ILE A 492 2.16 -3.96 -36.60
CA ILE A 492 2.68 -3.16 -37.74
C ILE A 492 3.01 -1.70 -37.40
N GLU A 493 2.56 -1.09 -36.31
CA GLU A 493 2.82 0.35 -36.11
C GLU A 493 3.61 0.74 -34.85
N PRO A 494 4.85 1.27 -35.03
CA PRO A 494 5.64 1.84 -33.95
C PRO A 494 5.09 3.17 -33.42
N GLU A 495 4.34 3.92 -34.23
CA GLU A 495 3.95 5.30 -33.89
C GLU A 495 2.92 5.42 -32.75
N TRP A 496 2.19 4.34 -32.43
CA TRP A 496 1.33 4.25 -31.24
C TRP A 496 2.11 4.41 -29.93
N TYR A 497 3.41 4.08 -29.94
CA TYR A 497 4.27 4.13 -28.76
C TYR A 497 4.83 5.54 -28.50
N ARG A 498 4.71 6.45 -29.48
CA ARG A 498 5.33 7.79 -29.41
C ARG A 498 4.55 8.80 -28.57
N LYS A 499 3.23 8.64 -28.42
CA LYS A 499 2.36 9.74 -27.93
C LYS A 499 1.58 9.49 -26.66
N ASP A 500 1.27 8.24 -26.33
CA ASP A 500 0.51 7.90 -25.13
C ASP A 500 1.40 7.12 -24.19
N SER A 501 1.76 7.75 -23.06
CA SER A 501 2.40 7.18 -21.87
C SER A 501 2.99 5.78 -22.11
N CYS A 502 4.28 5.68 -22.46
CA CYS A 502 4.97 4.41 -22.74
C CYS A 502 4.53 3.31 -21.76
N ARG A 503 3.58 2.46 -22.14
CA ARG A 503 3.00 1.43 -21.29
C ARG A 503 3.12 0.14 -22.05
N PHE A 504 4.05 -0.71 -21.63
CA PHE A 504 4.36 -1.96 -22.32
C PHE A 504 3.61 -3.16 -21.71
N GLY A 505 3.17 -3.08 -20.44
CA GLY A 505 2.32 -4.09 -19.81
C GLY A 505 0.84 -3.96 -20.21
N ILE A 506 0.52 -4.25 -21.48
CA ILE A 506 -0.82 -4.06 -22.06
C ILE A 506 -1.68 -5.33 -21.94
N CYS A 507 -1.17 -6.52 -22.28
CA CYS A 507 -1.93 -7.78 -22.37
C CYS A 507 -2.06 -8.54 -21.05
N LYS A 508 -2.47 -7.86 -19.97
CA LYS A 508 -2.43 -8.43 -18.60
C LYS A 508 -3.32 -9.66 -18.41
N ASP A 509 -4.34 -9.80 -19.24
CA ASP A 509 -5.29 -10.92 -19.20
C ASP A 509 -4.72 -12.20 -19.86
N ASN A 510 -3.60 -12.09 -20.61
CA ASN A 510 -2.92 -13.23 -21.22
C ASN A 510 -1.39 -13.13 -21.04
N PRO A 511 -0.81 -13.82 -20.04
CA PRO A 511 0.62 -13.77 -19.75
C PRO A 511 1.54 -14.17 -20.92
N GLU A 512 1.12 -15.09 -21.78
CA GLU A 512 1.92 -15.51 -22.93
C GLU A 512 2.02 -14.39 -23.97
N TYR A 513 0.91 -13.70 -24.22
CA TYR A 513 0.87 -12.59 -25.16
C TYR A 513 1.59 -11.38 -24.59
N GLU A 514 1.44 -11.09 -23.29
CA GLU A 514 2.21 -10.04 -22.62
C GLU A 514 3.72 -10.32 -22.71
N LYS A 515 4.13 -11.57 -22.50
CA LYS A 515 5.53 -11.98 -22.66
C LYS A 515 6.04 -11.74 -24.08
N LYS A 516 5.33 -12.25 -25.09
CA LYS A 516 5.70 -12.04 -26.51
C LYS A 516 5.76 -10.54 -26.85
N PHE A 517 4.81 -9.76 -26.36
CA PHE A 517 4.75 -8.34 -26.61
C PHE A 517 5.91 -7.57 -25.96
N LEU A 518 6.28 -7.90 -24.71
CA LEU A 518 7.46 -7.32 -24.06
C LEU A 518 8.76 -7.67 -24.80
N MET A 519 8.86 -8.86 -25.37
CA MET A 519 10.03 -9.24 -26.19
C MET A 519 10.11 -8.40 -27.46
N ILE A 520 9.00 -8.26 -28.19
CA ILE A 520 8.93 -7.46 -29.42
C ILE A 520 9.16 -5.96 -29.14
N SER A 521 8.70 -5.47 -27.98
CA SER A 521 8.82 -4.06 -27.61
C SER A 521 10.27 -3.58 -27.60
N LEU A 522 11.23 -4.42 -27.23
CA LEU A 522 12.66 -4.09 -27.27
C LEU A 522 13.15 -3.71 -28.65
N GLU A 523 12.68 -4.42 -29.69
CA GLU A 523 13.05 -4.15 -31.07
C GLU A 523 12.35 -2.90 -31.62
N ILE A 524 11.20 -2.54 -31.05
CA ILE A 524 10.36 -1.43 -31.49
C ILE A 524 10.87 -0.10 -30.90
N ILE A 525 11.21 -0.05 -29.61
CA ILE A 525 11.60 1.16 -28.88
C ILE A 525 12.62 2.04 -29.65
N PRO A 526 13.80 1.52 -30.08
CA PRO A 526 14.79 2.35 -30.78
C PRO A 526 14.35 2.79 -32.18
N LYS A 527 13.38 2.10 -32.80
CA LYS A 527 12.84 2.48 -34.12
C LYS A 527 11.86 3.66 -34.01
N VAL A 528 11.15 3.77 -32.88
CA VAL A 528 10.10 4.79 -32.66
C VAL A 528 10.69 6.07 -32.10
N HIS A 529 11.51 5.94 -31.07
CA HIS A 529 11.99 7.06 -30.27
C HIS A 529 13.36 7.48 -30.77
N LYS A 530 13.37 8.50 -31.61
CA LYS A 530 14.60 9.07 -32.19
C LYS A 530 15.25 10.13 -31.29
N ASP A 531 14.45 10.81 -30.47
CA ASP A 531 14.97 11.74 -29.47
C ASP A 531 15.55 10.96 -28.28
N LYS A 532 16.72 11.40 -27.79
CA LYS A 532 17.43 10.73 -26.71
C LYS A 532 16.60 10.67 -25.42
N ASN A 533 15.90 11.74 -25.05
CA ASN A 533 15.11 11.76 -23.83
C ASN A 533 13.87 10.88 -23.95
N GLU A 534 13.21 10.89 -25.12
CA GLU A 534 12.09 9.98 -25.41
C GLU A 534 12.52 8.51 -25.33
N LEU A 535 13.71 8.18 -25.89
CA LEU A 535 14.26 6.84 -25.87
C LEU A 535 14.58 6.36 -24.45
N GLU A 536 15.28 7.20 -23.66
CA GLU A 536 15.57 6.91 -22.26
C GLU A 536 14.28 6.68 -21.46
N GLN A 537 13.28 7.54 -21.66
CA GLN A 537 11.99 7.41 -20.99
C GLN A 537 11.26 6.11 -21.38
N ALA A 538 11.26 5.76 -22.68
CA ALA A 538 10.65 4.53 -23.18
C ALA A 538 11.31 3.28 -22.55
N TYR A 539 12.65 3.23 -22.49
CA TYR A 539 13.36 2.14 -21.82
C TYR A 539 13.03 2.04 -20.33
N MET A 540 12.87 3.16 -19.62
CA MET A 540 12.50 3.10 -18.19
C MET A 540 11.12 2.48 -17.99
N TYR A 541 10.14 2.89 -18.79
CA TYR A 541 8.79 2.30 -18.71
C TYR A 541 8.74 0.84 -19.18
N TYR A 542 9.61 0.47 -20.12
CA TYR A 542 9.79 -0.91 -20.53
C TYR A 542 10.29 -1.76 -19.36
N LEU A 543 11.37 -1.35 -18.70
CA LEU A 543 11.94 -2.05 -17.54
C LEU A 543 10.94 -2.13 -16.38
N GLU A 544 10.17 -1.07 -16.13
CA GLU A 544 9.10 -1.11 -15.13
C GLU A 544 8.01 -2.15 -15.48
N SER A 545 7.59 -2.20 -16.75
CA SER A 545 6.60 -3.17 -17.23
C SER A 545 7.13 -4.61 -17.10
N LEU A 546 8.40 -4.82 -17.46
CA LEU A 546 9.10 -6.10 -17.34
C LEU A 546 9.15 -6.59 -15.88
N ILE A 547 9.50 -5.71 -14.94
CA ILE A 547 9.48 -5.99 -13.50
C ILE A 547 8.08 -6.39 -13.05
N ASN A 548 7.06 -5.63 -13.45
CA ASN A 548 5.69 -5.85 -13.02
C ASN A 548 5.14 -7.18 -13.55
N PHE A 549 5.48 -7.53 -14.79
CA PHE A 549 5.21 -8.85 -15.35
C PHE A 549 5.88 -9.93 -14.48
N ASN A 550 7.20 -9.87 -14.29
CA ASN A 550 7.96 -10.90 -13.55
C ASN A 550 7.49 -11.11 -12.10
N LYS A 551 7.01 -10.05 -11.41
CA LYS A 551 6.47 -10.17 -10.04
C LYS A 551 5.25 -11.09 -9.95
N GLY A 552 4.47 -11.20 -11.04
CA GLY A 552 3.25 -11.99 -11.10
C GLY A 552 3.42 -13.41 -11.67
N GLN A 553 4.62 -13.78 -12.14
CA GLN A 553 4.84 -15.02 -12.89
C GLN A 553 5.66 -16.06 -12.12
N PRO A 554 5.44 -17.37 -12.37
CA PRO A 554 6.34 -18.42 -11.90
C PRO A 554 7.73 -18.28 -12.54
N ASP A 555 8.77 -18.78 -11.88
CA ASP A 555 10.17 -18.61 -12.32
C ASP A 555 10.41 -19.09 -13.76
N SER A 556 9.74 -20.16 -14.19
CA SER A 556 9.83 -20.71 -15.55
C SER A 556 9.31 -19.77 -16.64
N ASN A 557 8.42 -18.81 -16.31
CA ASN A 557 7.84 -17.90 -17.28
C ASN A 557 8.40 -16.48 -17.21
N LYS A 558 9.27 -16.18 -16.24
CA LYS A 558 9.91 -14.87 -16.13
C LYS A 558 10.75 -14.56 -17.36
N ILE A 559 10.82 -13.28 -17.70
CA ILE A 559 11.73 -12.76 -18.71
C ILE A 559 13.02 -12.35 -18.01
N TYR A 560 14.16 -12.63 -18.61
CA TYR A 560 15.45 -12.21 -18.08
C TYR A 560 15.52 -10.67 -18.00
N LEU A 561 15.90 -10.12 -16.84
CA LEU A 561 15.85 -8.67 -16.59
C LEU A 561 16.94 -7.88 -17.34
N PHE A 562 18.06 -8.52 -17.67
CA PHE A 562 19.19 -7.91 -18.39
C PHE A 562 19.19 -8.34 -19.86
N ILE A 563 18.00 -8.46 -20.45
CA ILE A 563 17.84 -8.91 -21.84
C ILE A 563 18.33 -7.87 -22.87
N SER A 564 18.45 -6.60 -22.49
CA SER A 564 18.86 -5.52 -23.38
C SER A 564 19.90 -4.65 -22.71
N ASP A 565 21.13 -4.67 -23.25
CA ASP A 565 22.23 -3.84 -22.75
C ASP A 565 21.92 -2.35 -22.89
N ASP A 566 21.29 -1.93 -24.01
CA ASP A 566 20.86 -0.54 -24.23
C ASP A 566 19.91 -0.04 -23.12
N ALA A 567 18.92 -0.86 -22.74
CA ALA A 567 17.98 -0.49 -21.68
C ALA A 567 18.70 -0.34 -20.32
N ILE A 568 19.69 -1.19 -20.07
CA ILE A 568 20.52 -1.15 -18.85
C ILE A 568 21.46 0.05 -18.86
N GLU A 569 22.08 0.37 -19.99
CA GLU A 569 22.92 1.56 -20.15
C GLU A 569 22.10 2.84 -19.95
N CYS A 570 20.88 2.89 -20.50
CA CYS A 570 19.94 3.98 -20.24
C CYS A 570 19.58 4.07 -18.75
N LEU A 571 19.37 2.94 -18.07
CA LEU A 571 19.12 2.93 -16.62
C LEU A 571 20.31 3.51 -15.85
N VAL A 572 21.53 3.05 -16.15
CA VAL A 572 22.77 3.53 -15.53
C VAL A 572 22.96 5.02 -15.78
N THR A 573 22.77 5.48 -17.01
CA THR A 573 22.86 6.90 -17.38
C THR A 573 21.82 7.74 -16.64
N CYS A 574 20.58 7.27 -16.56
CA CYS A 574 19.51 7.94 -15.79
C CYS A 574 19.85 8.04 -14.29
N LEU A 575 20.49 7.02 -13.72
CA LEU A 575 20.96 7.04 -12.34
C LEU A 575 22.11 8.05 -12.16
N LYS A 576 23.08 8.07 -13.08
CA LYS A 576 24.21 9.03 -13.10
C LYS A 576 23.77 10.49 -13.29
N ASN A 577 22.61 10.72 -13.88
CA ASN A 577 22.06 12.07 -14.03
C ASN A 577 21.28 12.56 -12.79
N GLY A 578 21.07 11.68 -11.79
CA GLY A 578 20.68 12.06 -10.43
C GLY A 578 19.27 12.62 -10.21
N ARG A 579 18.34 12.52 -11.19
CA ARG A 579 16.99 13.14 -11.10
C ARG A 579 15.81 12.25 -11.50
N ASN A 580 16.04 10.97 -11.79
CA ASN A 580 14.99 10.06 -12.23
C ASN A 580 14.55 9.10 -11.10
N TYR A 581 13.44 9.42 -10.41
CA TYR A 581 12.89 8.57 -9.34
C TYR A 581 12.47 7.18 -9.84
N LEU A 582 11.96 7.11 -11.08
CA LEU A 582 11.57 5.85 -11.72
C LEU A 582 12.79 4.95 -11.90
N ALA A 583 13.91 5.48 -12.43
CA ALA A 583 15.18 4.75 -12.56
C ALA A 583 15.65 4.16 -11.21
N ALA A 584 15.61 4.94 -10.13
CA ALA A 584 15.98 4.44 -8.81
C ALA A 584 15.03 3.37 -8.25
N SER A 585 13.74 3.44 -8.57
CA SER A 585 12.75 2.41 -8.21
C SER A 585 12.97 1.10 -8.99
N ILE A 586 13.30 1.21 -10.27
CA ILE A 586 13.67 0.08 -11.15
C ILE A 586 14.94 -0.58 -10.62
N ALA A 587 16.00 0.21 -10.37
CA ALA A 587 17.25 -0.26 -9.82
C ALA A 587 17.07 -0.96 -8.45
N GLU A 588 16.29 -0.38 -7.53
CA GLU A 588 15.96 -1.04 -6.24
C GLU A 588 15.39 -2.43 -6.47
N THR A 589 14.49 -2.55 -7.45
CA THR A 589 13.84 -3.82 -7.73
C THR A 589 14.82 -4.80 -8.37
N PHE A 590 15.62 -4.38 -9.35
CA PHE A 590 16.65 -5.20 -9.99
C PHE A 590 17.60 -5.83 -8.96
N ILE A 591 18.15 -4.99 -8.07
CA ILE A 591 19.11 -5.44 -7.05
C ILE A 591 18.49 -6.48 -6.12
N ARG A 592 17.21 -6.35 -5.79
CA ARG A 592 16.51 -7.31 -4.91
C ARG A 592 16.13 -8.62 -5.60
N PHE A 593 16.02 -8.63 -6.92
CA PHE A 593 15.63 -9.81 -7.70
C PHE A 593 16.83 -10.60 -8.23
N ASP A 594 17.90 -9.93 -8.69
CA ASP A 594 19.06 -10.59 -9.29
C ASP A 594 20.36 -9.81 -9.01
N ILE A 595 20.82 -9.89 -7.75
CA ILE A 595 21.99 -9.13 -7.31
C ILE A 595 23.29 -9.53 -7.99
N LYS A 596 23.51 -10.82 -8.29
CA LYS A 596 24.79 -11.27 -8.85
C LYS A 596 25.08 -10.54 -10.17
N LYS A 597 24.06 -10.40 -11.03
CA LYS A 597 24.17 -9.61 -12.25
C LYS A 597 24.20 -8.10 -12.00
N CYS A 598 23.57 -7.61 -10.94
CA CYS A 598 23.72 -6.21 -10.54
C CYS A 598 25.14 -5.87 -10.07
N GLU A 599 25.84 -6.81 -9.42
CA GLU A 599 27.24 -6.65 -9.01
C GLU A 599 28.18 -6.67 -10.22
N GLU A 600 27.84 -7.46 -11.24
CA GLU A 600 28.55 -7.49 -12.53
C GLU A 600 28.25 -6.26 -13.42
N THR A 601 27.26 -5.43 -13.07
CA THR A 601 26.86 -4.24 -13.85
C THR A 601 27.09 -2.94 -13.07
N GLN A 602 27.12 -1.80 -13.78
CA GLN A 602 27.33 -0.48 -13.17
C GLN A 602 26.11 0.06 -12.38
N ILE A 603 24.97 -0.65 -12.38
CA ILE A 603 23.71 -0.19 -11.76
C ILE A 603 23.88 0.09 -10.28
N LEU A 604 24.50 -0.84 -9.55
CA LEU A 604 24.61 -0.76 -8.10
C LEU A 604 25.53 0.40 -7.68
N GLN A 605 26.66 0.55 -8.38
CA GLN A 605 27.57 1.67 -8.19
C GLN A 605 26.89 3.01 -8.50
N SER A 606 26.26 3.14 -9.66
CA SER A 606 25.58 4.39 -10.06
C SER A 606 24.39 4.74 -9.19
N LEU A 607 23.71 3.75 -8.60
CA LEU A 607 22.70 4.01 -7.58
C LEU A 607 23.33 4.67 -6.35
N PHE A 608 24.52 4.28 -5.91
CA PHE A 608 25.20 4.86 -4.74
C PHE A 608 26.12 6.04 -5.06
N GLU A 609 26.27 6.46 -6.32
CA GLU A 609 27.02 7.69 -6.67
C GLU A 609 26.22 8.97 -6.38
N HIS A 610 24.88 8.93 -6.40
CA HIS A 610 24.03 10.13 -6.23
C HIS A 610 23.29 10.16 -4.90
N PRO A 611 23.41 11.17 -4.03
CA PRO A 611 22.91 11.13 -2.65
C PRO A 611 21.38 11.34 -2.48
N HIS A 612 20.58 11.38 -3.55
CA HIS A 612 19.20 11.88 -3.48
C HIS A 612 18.09 10.82 -3.57
N TYR A 613 18.42 9.53 -3.63
CA TYR A 613 17.40 8.49 -3.82
C TYR A 613 16.95 7.86 -2.50
N HIS A 614 15.70 8.13 -2.09
CA HIS A 614 15.09 7.45 -0.94
C HIS A 614 15.17 5.90 -1.05
N ASN A 615 15.10 5.36 -2.26
CA ASN A 615 15.14 3.91 -2.51
C ASN A 615 16.50 3.28 -2.14
N GLN A 616 17.61 4.03 -2.09
CA GLN A 616 18.91 3.55 -1.60
C GLN A 616 18.84 2.94 -0.22
N MET A 617 18.00 3.47 0.67
CA MET A 617 17.89 2.93 2.02
C MET A 617 17.30 1.53 2.03
N LYS A 618 16.35 1.25 1.14
CA LYS A 618 15.77 -0.09 1.07
C LYS A 618 16.78 -1.08 0.49
N VAL A 619 17.50 -0.66 -0.54
CA VAL A 619 18.60 -1.43 -1.13
C VAL A 619 19.68 -1.70 -0.08
N PHE A 620 20.18 -0.67 0.59
CA PHE A 620 21.19 -0.79 1.64
C PHE A 620 20.76 -1.72 2.79
N ASN A 621 19.54 -1.54 3.32
CA ASN A 621 19.00 -2.42 4.38
C ASN A 621 18.88 -3.88 3.94
N TRP A 622 18.70 -4.12 2.63
CA TRP A 622 18.66 -5.46 2.06
C TRP A 622 20.09 -6.00 1.87
N LEU A 623 21.00 -5.22 1.27
CA LEU A 623 22.41 -5.58 1.06
C LEU A 623 23.11 -5.95 2.37
N ILE A 624 22.94 -5.18 3.44
CA ILE A 624 23.56 -5.53 4.74
C ILE A 624 23.15 -6.94 5.20
N LYS A 625 21.91 -7.33 4.94
CA LYS A 625 21.39 -8.63 5.40
C LYS A 625 21.77 -9.76 4.47
N SER A 626 21.90 -9.48 3.18
CA SER A 626 22.01 -10.49 2.12
C SER A 626 23.40 -10.58 1.50
N GLN A 627 24.14 -9.47 1.37
CA GLN A 627 25.46 -9.37 0.74
C GLN A 627 26.37 -8.39 1.52
N PRO A 628 26.75 -8.70 2.77
CA PRO A 628 27.56 -7.79 3.58
C PRO A 628 28.98 -7.61 3.03
N LEU A 629 29.53 -8.58 2.30
CA LEU A 629 30.85 -8.46 1.65
C LEU A 629 30.85 -7.38 0.56
N PHE A 630 29.75 -7.23 -0.18
CA PHE A 630 29.59 -6.14 -1.15
C PHE A 630 29.68 -4.77 -0.47
N ILE A 631 29.03 -4.62 0.69
CA ILE A 631 29.11 -3.39 1.49
C ILE A 631 30.56 -3.13 1.93
N CYS A 632 31.32 -4.17 2.27
CA CYS A 632 32.72 -4.03 2.67
C CYS A 632 33.61 -3.56 1.53
N SER A 633 33.44 -4.12 0.32
CA SER A 633 34.23 -3.74 -0.86
C SER A 633 33.89 -2.34 -1.38
N HIS A 634 32.68 -1.85 -1.13
CA HIS A 634 32.21 -0.53 -1.60
C HIS A 634 31.94 0.45 -0.46
N LEU A 635 32.54 0.22 0.71
CA LEU A 635 32.22 0.93 1.95
C LEU A 635 32.41 2.45 1.81
N GLU A 636 33.51 2.88 1.21
CA GLU A 636 33.83 4.29 1.04
C GLU A 636 32.80 5.04 0.19
N LEU A 637 32.41 4.46 -0.95
CA LEU A 637 31.36 5.01 -1.81
C LEU A 637 30.04 5.17 -1.06
N ILE A 638 29.62 4.11 -0.35
CA ILE A 638 28.34 4.08 0.37
C ILE A 638 28.33 5.11 1.51
N ILE A 639 29.40 5.19 2.30
CA ILE A 639 29.49 6.14 3.41
C ILE A 639 29.54 7.57 2.86
N ASN A 640 30.37 7.87 1.86
CA ASN A 640 30.43 9.20 1.26
C ASN A 640 29.07 9.65 0.69
N ASN A 641 28.31 8.72 0.07
CA ASN A 641 26.95 9.00 -0.36
C ASN A 641 26.03 9.39 0.80
N PHE A 642 26.05 8.63 1.90
CA PHE A 642 25.25 8.93 3.08
C PHE A 642 25.65 10.24 3.74
N LEU A 643 26.94 10.57 3.74
CA LEU A 643 27.43 11.85 4.26
C LEU A 643 26.93 13.04 3.44
N ASN A 644 26.73 12.86 2.13
CA ASN A 644 26.22 13.90 1.23
C ASN A 644 24.68 14.07 1.27
N MET A 645 23.96 13.28 2.06
CA MET A 645 22.51 13.43 2.22
C MET A 645 22.16 14.66 3.07
N SER A 646 21.17 15.44 2.63
CA SER A 646 20.70 16.64 3.36
C SER A 646 19.94 16.33 4.66
N ALA A 647 19.43 15.10 4.77
CA ALA A 647 18.77 14.60 5.96
C ALA A 647 19.04 13.10 6.06
N LEU A 648 19.44 12.60 7.25
CA LEU A 648 19.40 11.16 7.46
C LEU A 648 17.96 10.67 7.23
N PRO A 649 17.69 9.75 6.29
CA PRO A 649 16.52 8.89 6.43
C PRO A 649 16.60 8.12 7.77
N GLU A 650 15.59 7.36 8.19
CA GLU A 650 15.68 6.53 9.41
C GLU A 650 16.81 5.49 9.28
N LEU A 651 18.04 5.95 9.48
CA LEU A 651 19.24 5.29 9.04
C LEU A 651 19.55 4.27 10.11
N ASN A 652 19.48 3.03 9.68
CA ASN A 652 19.72 1.85 10.45
C ASN A 652 21.26 1.70 10.64
N ILE A 653 21.97 2.78 10.99
CA ILE A 653 23.44 2.83 11.16
C ILE A 653 23.89 1.81 12.21
N TYR A 654 23.01 1.48 13.17
CA TYR A 654 23.18 0.38 14.11
C TYR A 654 23.52 -0.96 13.46
N TRP A 655 23.15 -1.20 12.21
CA TRP A 655 23.52 -2.44 11.54
C TRP A 655 25.00 -2.54 11.23
N PHE A 656 25.73 -1.43 11.09
CA PHE A 656 27.19 -1.47 10.97
C PHE A 656 27.84 -2.05 12.22
N LYS A 657 27.29 -1.77 13.42
CA LYS A 657 27.74 -2.41 14.67
C LYS A 657 27.55 -3.93 14.68
N TYR A 658 26.65 -4.46 13.86
CA TYR A 658 26.43 -5.91 13.74
C TYR A 658 27.32 -6.59 12.70
N MET A 659 28.19 -5.84 12.03
CA MET A 659 29.13 -6.33 11.03
C MET A 659 30.59 -6.13 11.49
N ASP A 660 30.81 -6.07 12.80
CA ASP A 660 32.14 -5.86 13.40
C ASP A 660 33.15 -6.93 12.97
N HIS A 661 32.69 -8.18 12.77
CA HIS A 661 33.52 -9.29 12.26
C HIS A 661 34.05 -9.07 10.84
N LEU A 662 33.62 -8.03 10.14
CA LEU A 662 34.10 -7.65 8.81
C LEU A 662 35.04 -6.43 8.84
N ASP A 663 35.43 -5.97 10.04
CA ASP A 663 36.37 -4.87 10.24
C ASP A 663 35.98 -3.57 9.50
N ILE A 664 34.68 -3.26 9.52
CA ILE A 664 34.15 -2.07 8.84
C ILE A 664 34.09 -0.84 9.75
N LEU A 665 33.95 -1.02 11.07
CA LEU A 665 33.79 0.11 12.00
C LEU A 665 35.01 1.04 12.03
N PRO A 666 36.27 0.53 12.06
CA PRO A 666 37.45 1.41 12.01
C PRO A 666 37.53 2.19 10.69
N LYS A 667 37.14 1.56 9.58
CA LYS A 667 37.12 2.19 8.24
C LYS A 667 36.09 3.31 8.16
N ILE A 668 34.86 3.07 8.65
CA ILE A 668 33.81 4.11 8.72
C ILE A 668 34.26 5.26 9.61
N THR A 669 34.86 4.94 10.75
CA THR A 669 35.40 5.93 11.69
C THR A 669 36.41 6.82 10.99
N LYS A 670 37.40 6.23 10.31
CA LYS A 670 38.41 6.97 9.54
C LYS A 670 37.77 7.91 8.51
N ILE A 671 36.86 7.41 7.66
CA ILE A 671 36.17 8.22 6.64
C ILE A 671 35.46 9.42 7.27
N CYS A 672 34.76 9.22 8.40
CA CYS A 672 34.05 10.30 9.08
C CYS A 672 35.01 11.33 9.69
N LEU A 673 36.13 10.88 10.28
CA LEU A 673 37.17 11.76 10.82
C LEU A 673 37.83 12.61 9.72
N ASP A 674 38.13 12.00 8.59
CA ASP A 674 38.72 12.69 7.44
C ASP A 674 37.79 13.84 6.98
N VAL A 675 36.48 13.58 6.90
CA VAL A 675 35.46 14.61 6.57
C VAL A 675 35.40 15.74 7.60
N LEU A 676 35.60 15.47 8.89
CA LEU A 676 35.60 16.51 9.93
C LEU A 676 36.85 17.40 9.86
N ASN A 677 37.99 16.82 9.48
CA ASN A 677 39.28 17.52 9.41
C ASN A 677 39.45 18.36 8.14
N LEU A 678 38.65 18.13 7.09
CA LEU A 678 38.70 18.93 5.86
C LEU A 678 38.18 20.35 6.09
N GLN A 679 39.00 21.37 5.78
CA GLN A 679 38.68 22.77 6.01
C GLN A 679 37.48 23.27 5.16
N HIS A 680 37.40 22.87 3.89
CA HIS A 680 36.39 23.38 2.94
C HIS A 680 35.16 22.48 2.77
N GLU A 681 34.93 21.53 3.68
CA GLU A 681 33.84 20.58 3.57
C GLU A 681 32.51 21.15 4.09
N SER A 682 31.38 20.76 3.48
CA SER A 682 30.09 21.36 3.80
C SER A 682 29.63 21.07 5.23
N ALA A 683 28.99 22.05 5.89
CA ALA A 683 28.45 21.89 7.24
C ALA A 683 27.47 20.70 7.36
N SER A 684 26.69 20.44 6.29
CA SER A 684 25.78 19.30 6.22
C SER A 684 26.54 17.97 6.28
N LYS A 685 27.63 17.84 5.52
CA LYS A 685 28.42 16.60 5.48
C LYS A 685 29.17 16.35 6.78
N LYS A 686 29.76 17.41 7.37
CA LYS A 686 30.36 17.35 8.72
C LYS A 686 29.35 16.94 9.78
N ARG A 687 28.13 17.48 9.72
CA ARG A 687 27.03 17.06 10.60
C ARG A 687 26.68 15.58 10.43
N MET A 688 26.62 15.06 9.20
CA MET A 688 26.37 13.64 8.98
C MET A 688 27.49 12.77 9.57
N ALA A 689 28.75 13.17 9.40
CA ALA A 689 29.90 12.45 9.94
C ALA A 689 29.82 12.34 11.48
N LEU A 690 29.47 13.44 12.16
CA LEU A 690 29.24 13.43 13.61
C LEU A 690 28.12 12.46 14.02
N ILE A 691 27.03 12.38 13.25
CA ILE A 691 25.94 11.46 13.55
C ILE A 691 26.39 10.01 13.39
N PHE A 692 27.13 9.67 12.34
CA PHE A 692 27.72 8.34 12.17
C PHE A 692 28.63 7.98 13.36
N LEU A 693 29.56 8.88 13.70
CA LEU A 693 30.49 8.71 14.83
C LEU A 693 29.75 8.52 16.15
N SER A 694 28.66 9.26 16.40
CA SER A 694 27.85 9.13 17.61
C SER A 694 27.25 7.72 17.77
N VAL A 695 26.96 7.06 16.65
CA VAL A 695 26.36 5.72 16.66
C VAL A 695 27.43 4.64 16.80
N ILE A 696 28.58 4.79 16.14
CA ILE A 696 29.60 3.74 16.03
C ILE A 696 30.63 3.77 17.17
N LEU A 697 31.01 4.97 17.67
CA LEU A 697 32.00 5.11 18.72
C LEU A 697 31.42 4.85 20.11
N GLU A 698 32.32 4.48 21.02
CA GLU A 698 32.04 4.47 22.46
C GLU A 698 31.75 5.89 22.97
N PRO A 699 30.79 6.09 23.91
CA PRO A 699 30.39 7.42 24.37
C PRO A 699 31.55 8.30 24.85
N LYS A 700 32.50 7.73 25.61
CA LYS A 700 33.67 8.47 26.11
C LYS A 700 34.54 9.02 24.97
N HIS A 701 34.81 8.19 23.96
CA HIS A 701 35.59 8.58 22.79
C HIS A 701 34.84 9.61 21.95
N PHE A 702 33.54 9.43 21.76
CA PHE A 702 32.72 10.39 21.02
C PHE A 702 32.67 11.75 21.72
N ILE A 703 32.56 11.81 23.05
CA ILE A 703 32.58 13.06 23.82
C ILE A 703 33.92 13.78 23.66
N SER A 704 35.03 13.08 23.83
CA SER A 704 36.37 13.66 23.63
C SER A 704 36.54 14.24 22.22
N LEU A 705 35.98 13.56 21.21
CA LEU A 705 35.97 14.03 19.83
C LEU A 705 35.11 15.29 19.66
N VAL A 706 33.90 15.29 20.20
CA VAL A 706 32.97 16.43 20.15
C VAL A 706 33.59 17.68 20.76
N SER A 707 34.30 17.56 21.89
CA SER A 707 34.99 18.68 22.53
C SER A 707 36.04 19.35 21.61
N LYS A 708 36.66 18.61 20.69
CA LYS A 708 37.64 19.14 19.72
C LYS A 708 37.01 19.83 18.51
N HIS A 709 35.73 19.57 18.23
CA HIS A 709 35.01 20.11 17.06
C HIS A 709 33.79 20.94 17.48
N PHE A 710 33.82 21.52 18.69
CA PHE A 710 32.68 22.17 19.33
C PHE A 710 32.11 23.34 18.51
N GLU A 711 32.95 24.13 17.83
CA GLU A 711 32.52 25.25 16.97
C GLU A 711 31.58 24.82 15.84
N ILE A 712 31.82 23.65 15.22
CA ILE A 712 30.97 23.08 14.15
C ILE A 712 29.60 22.64 14.70
N ILE A 713 29.59 22.18 15.96
CA ILE A 713 28.39 21.69 16.66
C ILE A 713 27.55 22.87 17.14
N GLU A 714 28.19 23.93 17.61
CA GLU A 714 27.54 25.18 18.03
C GLU A 714 26.77 25.82 16.89
N ASP A 715 27.35 25.89 15.69
CA ASP A 715 26.67 26.40 14.48
C ASP A 715 25.51 25.48 14.04
N THR A 716 25.67 24.17 14.18
CA THR A 716 24.58 23.20 13.91
C THR A 716 23.42 23.37 14.88
N LEU A 717 23.71 23.57 16.17
CA LEU A 717 22.71 23.82 17.21
C LEU A 717 22.03 25.19 17.01
N LYS A 718 22.80 26.26 16.73
CA LYS A 718 22.28 27.60 16.42
C LYS A 718 21.41 27.63 15.17
N THR A 719 21.76 26.89 14.12
CA THR A 719 20.96 26.79 12.88
C THR A 719 19.66 26.01 13.10
N CYS A 720 19.69 24.96 13.93
CA CYS A 720 18.47 24.28 14.37
C CYS A 720 17.57 25.17 15.23
N LEU A 721 18.12 26.09 16.02
CA LEU A 721 17.39 27.03 16.88
C LEU A 721 16.83 28.25 16.09
N LYS A 722 17.52 28.74 15.06
CA LYS A 722 17.09 29.90 14.23
C LYS A 722 15.86 29.63 13.36
N ASN A 723 15.57 28.38 13.00
CA ASN A 723 14.42 28.01 12.17
C ASN A 723 13.10 27.88 12.95
N THR A 724 13.09 28.23 14.24
CA THR A 724 11.90 28.24 15.09
C THR A 724 11.74 29.61 15.73
N SER A 725 10.86 30.44 15.17
CA SER A 725 10.59 31.81 15.60
C SER A 725 9.75 31.84 16.88
N ASN A 726 10.38 31.80 18.07
CA ASN A 726 9.90 32.48 19.30
C ASN A 726 10.96 32.46 20.44
N PRO A 727 11.34 33.59 21.09
CA PRO A 727 12.54 33.65 21.95
C PRO A 727 12.36 33.24 23.43
N LEU A 728 11.18 32.78 23.87
CA LEU A 728 10.88 32.62 25.32
C LEU A 728 10.64 31.19 25.81
N VAL A 729 11.17 30.18 25.11
CA VAL A 729 10.98 28.76 25.50
C VAL A 729 12.30 28.00 25.32
N ASN A 730 13.23 28.09 26.28
CA ASN A 730 14.59 27.54 26.08
C ASN A 730 14.81 26.10 26.61
N LEU A 731 13.93 25.51 27.43
CA LEU A 731 14.03 24.09 27.83
C LEU A 731 13.01 23.17 27.13
N ASP A 732 11.78 23.62 26.98
CA ASP A 732 10.70 22.83 26.36
C ASP A 732 10.86 22.76 24.81
N LEU A 733 11.60 23.70 24.21
CA LEU A 733 11.91 23.72 22.78
C LEU A 733 13.10 22.82 22.43
N VAL A 734 14.09 22.67 23.32
CA VAL A 734 15.13 21.62 23.20
C VAL A 734 14.45 20.25 23.27
N GLN A 735 13.52 20.04 24.21
CA GLN A 735 12.71 18.80 24.28
C GLN A 735 11.80 18.58 23.06
N LYS A 736 11.32 19.64 22.39
CA LYS A 736 10.54 19.54 21.14
C LYS A 736 11.39 19.34 19.88
N LEU A 737 12.57 19.95 19.77
CA LEU A 737 13.59 19.66 18.74
C LEU A 737 14.09 18.21 18.87
N CYS A 738 14.10 17.66 20.10
CA CYS A 738 14.38 16.25 20.43
C CYS A 738 13.29 15.23 20.02
N ARG A 739 12.27 15.64 19.26
CA ARG A 739 11.37 14.69 18.56
C ARG A 739 12.00 14.13 17.28
N ASP A 740 13.04 14.77 16.74
CA ASP A 740 13.84 14.19 15.67
C ASP A 740 14.83 13.16 16.26
N LYS A 741 14.75 11.91 15.81
CA LYS A 741 15.61 10.80 16.28
C LYS A 741 17.10 11.11 16.16
N LYS A 742 17.48 12.09 15.32
CA LYS A 742 18.87 12.44 14.97
C LYS A 742 19.63 13.26 16.01
N LEU A 743 18.96 13.98 16.90
CA LEU A 743 19.61 14.83 17.93
C LEU A 743 19.75 14.12 19.29
N LYS A 744 19.19 12.92 19.43
CA LYS A 744 19.10 12.20 20.72
C LYS A 744 20.41 11.52 21.16
N LEU A 745 21.32 11.26 20.21
CA LEU A 745 22.67 10.74 20.48
C LEU A 745 23.62 11.83 20.99
N ALA A 746 23.44 13.08 20.54
CA ALA A 746 24.13 14.24 21.09
C ALA A 746 23.71 14.52 22.54
N GLN A 747 22.46 14.22 22.90
CA GLN A 747 21.95 14.41 24.26
C GLN A 747 22.52 13.41 25.27
N ASN A 748 22.72 12.13 24.93
CA ASN A 748 23.43 11.21 25.82
C ASN A 748 24.88 11.65 26.06
N SER A 749 25.46 12.37 25.12
CA SER A 749 26.82 12.91 25.21
C SER A 749 26.84 14.21 26.04
N LEU A 750 25.83 15.08 25.87
CA LEU A 750 25.63 16.30 26.65
C LEU A 750 25.17 16.04 28.09
N ASP A 751 24.34 15.02 28.34
CA ASP A 751 23.97 14.56 29.70
C ASP A 751 25.16 13.90 30.41
N LEU A 752 26.09 13.29 29.67
CA LEU A 752 27.36 12.83 30.25
C LEU A 752 28.28 14.03 30.54
N ILE A 753 28.38 15.01 29.63
CA ILE A 753 29.17 16.24 29.84
C ILE A 753 28.63 17.04 31.02
N SER A 754 27.31 17.24 31.15
CA SER A 754 26.71 17.96 32.28
C SER A 754 26.89 17.23 33.62
N LYS A 755 26.85 15.90 33.62
CA LYS A 755 27.19 15.07 34.79
C LYS A 755 28.68 15.07 35.13
N THR A 756 29.56 15.28 34.14
CA THR A 756 31.02 15.34 34.34
C THR A 756 31.46 16.75 34.76
N GLN A 757 30.77 17.80 34.31
CA GLN A 757 30.99 19.19 34.77
C GLN A 757 30.60 19.35 36.25
N LEU A 758 29.51 18.73 36.70
CA LEU A 758 29.09 18.67 38.11
C LEU A 758 29.99 17.80 39.01
N LEU A 759 30.99 17.12 38.45
CA LEU A 759 32.02 16.36 39.18
C LEU A 759 33.39 17.04 39.12
N ILE A 760 33.51 18.14 38.36
CA ILE A 760 34.75 18.91 38.17
C ILE A 760 34.64 20.32 38.81
N ASP A 761 33.42 20.81 39.03
CA ASP A 761 33.11 21.88 39.99
C ASP A 761 32.69 21.27 41.34
#